data_AF-A0A2S0WF69-F1
#
_entry.id   AF-A0A2S0WF69-F1
#
_cell.length_a   1.000
_cell.length_b   1.000
_cell.length_c   1.000
_cell.angle_alpha   90.00
_cell.angle_beta   90.00
_cell.angle_gamma   90.00
#
_symmetry.space_group_name_H-M   'P 1'
#
loop_
_entity.id
_entity.type
_entity.pdbx_description
1 polymer ?
#
loop_
_entity_poly.entity_id
_entity_poly.type
_entity_poly.pdbx_seq_one_letter_code
_entity_poly.pdbx_strand_id
1 'polypeptide(L)'
;MIVVNTPRNYLAQARRSVAERLARALDEERLSSHRLDDKAVTAMTQLGPAQWLRDYALDGRLRAEAPNLERAVAEIDDAVVGLARARAGLDKRWEHLRGVGGGVGTLARALDERTSALGADSAHPASARLARCEQLVGEGHPNQPAAKTSLGLGAQWATVLPEQVEQIECRFLAAAPELVERTGTPINEVLSAQLPGLWERLERELPAGYAVIPVHPWQLERVVRDRFADDIAAGRLVELAASAPAEPLLSVRTLRVRDGEHALHIKLALEAQLTGAIRGISRAATLGPELSRVVSHIFTIDAALSPRTVEDAAAFSACEDLAGVRYSAADGTPEKGMRAHCLGAVVRRDPVLTLGAAVAPGDVVMPLATLQAPNPLTGRALIVDVLAELAERTADAEEAARAWFAALARVLAVPSLSLAARWGVALEPHPQNALVVLRHGVPHAAIVRDFGGARVLGTAPVWDLPIPGLTELRERVADTALNCGDVETLVDKITYPLLVNLWAGLAEAAGVQEQAWEPLAAACEAARSRAALARSRASEPERVALAEEVWDRVFAADLPRKRLVAMRLAGAVTQQAYVREANPLPGARARVEARAGAELASEVERARWDVDTRWRSTCRMEGLDPDCLAGGTCVLEQLRCDKAQAAMSLASARHTVRRRLADLRAEAKLRGIEPTYWNLVGLAPRGLHTAVVDSLAVEGHTVHPLAKLRRGFSEAEGAAFAPESGQPLELRIVALSPRLIERSAVGSLSRDVREAFPEHTRLARAELAALDPQAAQRAELTLVHPWQWEHVIAREFAPEIERGEIRLIRSCTIAALPTISIRTLIPLAPGARGARPFIKTAMDVVLTSTRRSMSQDSALGTPEVALLIDALVARTDTTGRTRVVMERAGVAYAGDDTVERRRGLSTLWRADVLDGLPDGEIAVSACALRGQPPGEEAPLAQLVAREGARRFIRRYATDLLGVALPLMWGYGVALESHLQNTMVRLYRDADGVSYRGLVLRDFSGLRIFEPRLVAAGYSVPTRPGAVTATDNYREFLDKGYYANVFANLSGMIDAVVDADPCASKDELKDGLWEEARGVVDAIVVDFGAERIPDGDLERLMAPYLHQKAFATMAMKPEGGDAYVDVANPLRA
;
A
#
# COMPACT_ATOMS: atom_id res chain seq x y z
N MET A 1 -35.41 -18.87 25.03
CA MET A 1 -35.74 -19.95 26.01
C MET A 1 -34.62 -19.96 27.04
N ILE A 2 -34.94 -19.64 28.29
CA ILE A 2 -33.97 -19.44 29.38
C ILE A 2 -33.35 -20.81 29.73
N VAL A 3 -32.08 -21.01 29.39
CA VAL A 3 -31.33 -22.23 29.74
C VAL A 3 -30.92 -22.10 31.20
N VAL A 4 -31.49 -22.97 32.04
CA VAL A 4 -31.11 -23.18 33.43
C VAL A 4 -29.62 -23.55 33.50
N ASN A 5 -28.88 -22.82 34.34
CA ASN A 5 -27.44 -22.81 34.46
C ASN A 5 -26.92 -24.13 35.08
N THR A 6 -26.64 -25.15 34.26
CA THR A 6 -25.85 -26.31 34.67
C THR A 6 -24.44 -25.82 35.03
N PRO A 7 -23.82 -26.25 36.15
CA PRO A 7 -22.43 -25.87 36.45
C PRO A 7 -21.52 -26.26 35.28
N ARG A 8 -20.86 -25.26 34.66
CA ARG A 8 -19.92 -25.50 33.55
C ARG A 8 -18.74 -26.32 34.07
N ASN A 9 -18.68 -27.59 33.67
CA ASN A 9 -17.53 -28.44 33.94
C ASN A 9 -16.37 -28.08 32.99
N TYR A 10 -15.65 -26.99 33.29
CA TYR A 10 -14.54 -26.51 32.45
C TYR A 10 -13.45 -27.56 32.26
N LEU A 11 -13.21 -28.41 33.27
CA LEU A 11 -12.20 -29.46 33.18
C LEU A 11 -12.59 -30.52 32.14
N ALA A 12 -13.85 -30.98 32.14
CA ALA A 12 -14.33 -31.92 31.14
C ALA A 12 -14.30 -31.33 29.72
N GLN A 13 -14.71 -30.07 29.57
CA GLN A 13 -14.65 -29.37 28.29
C GLN A 13 -13.20 -29.16 27.81
N ALA A 14 -12.29 -28.82 28.71
CA ALA A 14 -10.87 -28.65 28.38
C ALA A 14 -10.22 -29.98 27.99
N ARG A 15 -10.53 -31.08 28.69
CA ARG A 15 -10.09 -32.44 28.32
C ARG A 15 -10.48 -32.78 26.90
N ARG A 16 -11.74 -32.51 26.52
CA ARG A 16 -12.24 -32.75 25.17
C ARG A 16 -11.50 -31.90 24.14
N SER A 17 -11.38 -30.59 24.35
CA SER A 17 -10.68 -29.71 23.40
C SER A 17 -9.21 -30.09 23.23
N VAL A 18 -8.50 -30.44 24.32
CA VAL A 18 -7.10 -30.88 24.22
C VAL A 18 -7.00 -32.24 23.53
N ALA A 19 -7.94 -33.15 23.74
CA ALA A 19 -8.01 -34.43 23.01
C ALA A 19 -8.24 -34.22 21.50
N GLU A 20 -9.16 -33.33 21.11
CA GLU A 20 -9.40 -32.97 19.70
C GLU A 20 -8.13 -32.40 19.05
N ARG A 21 -7.43 -31.49 19.74
CA ARG A 21 -6.15 -30.91 19.27
C ARG A 21 -5.04 -31.96 19.18
N LEU A 22 -4.96 -32.87 20.14
CA LEU A 22 -3.95 -33.92 20.15
C LEU A 22 -4.20 -34.93 19.01
N ALA A 23 -5.44 -35.39 18.83
CA ALA A 23 -5.82 -36.28 17.75
C ALA A 23 -5.51 -35.65 16.38
N ARG A 24 -5.91 -34.38 16.20
CA ARG A 24 -5.61 -33.60 14.99
C ARG A 24 -4.11 -33.48 14.75
N ALA A 25 -3.33 -33.10 15.77
CA ALA A 25 -1.88 -32.96 15.64
C ALA A 25 -1.18 -34.30 15.35
N LEU A 26 -1.61 -35.41 15.96
CA LEU A 26 -1.05 -36.73 15.66
C LEU A 26 -1.31 -37.16 14.21
N ASP A 27 -2.48 -36.85 13.66
CA ASP A 27 -2.83 -37.13 12.26
C ASP A 27 -2.07 -36.22 11.29
N GLU A 28 -2.17 -34.90 11.48
CA GLU A 28 -1.54 -33.89 10.61
C GLU A 28 -0.01 -33.98 10.62
N GLU A 29 0.61 -34.29 11.76
CA GLU A 29 2.07 -34.46 11.87
C GLU A 29 2.55 -35.87 11.48
N ARG A 30 1.64 -36.74 10.99
CA ARG A 30 1.90 -38.13 10.56
C ARG A 30 2.56 -38.96 11.66
N LEU A 31 2.04 -38.86 12.87
CA LEU A 31 2.48 -39.61 14.06
C LEU A 31 1.58 -40.82 14.35
N SER A 32 0.39 -40.91 13.74
CA SER A 32 -0.48 -42.08 13.78
C SER A 32 -0.49 -42.84 12.45
N SER A 33 -0.72 -44.16 12.50
CA SER A 33 -0.81 -45.04 11.31
C SER A 33 -2.17 -45.00 10.60
N HIS A 34 -3.18 -44.42 11.25
CA HIS A 34 -4.54 -44.24 10.75
C HIS A 34 -5.11 -42.95 11.34
N ARG A 35 -6.13 -42.41 10.67
CA ARG A 35 -6.86 -41.23 11.13
C ARG A 35 -7.59 -41.53 12.42
N LEU A 36 -7.40 -40.67 13.43
CA LEU A 36 -8.05 -40.79 14.73
C LEU A 36 -9.45 -40.16 14.63
N ASP A 37 -10.50 -40.98 14.76
CA ASP A 37 -11.89 -40.59 14.61
C ASP A 37 -12.51 -40.04 15.93
N ASP A 38 -13.80 -39.69 15.90
CA ASP A 38 -14.53 -39.21 17.08
C ASP A 38 -14.57 -40.23 18.23
N LYS A 39 -14.46 -41.54 17.93
CA LYS A 39 -14.37 -42.57 18.96
C LYS A 39 -13.02 -42.49 19.67
N ALA A 40 -11.92 -42.30 18.94
CA ALA A 40 -10.60 -42.08 19.52
C ALA A 40 -10.59 -40.82 20.39
N VAL A 41 -11.16 -39.71 19.92
CA VAL A 41 -11.30 -38.46 20.70
C VAL A 41 -12.13 -38.69 21.97
N THR A 42 -13.23 -39.44 21.88
CA THR A 42 -14.06 -39.78 23.04
C THR A 42 -13.28 -40.62 24.06
N ALA A 43 -12.52 -41.61 23.60
CA ALA A 43 -11.66 -42.43 24.45
C ALA A 43 -10.55 -41.60 25.13
N MET A 44 -9.87 -40.73 24.37
CA MET A 44 -8.90 -39.76 24.90
C MET A 44 -9.51 -38.85 25.96
N THR A 45 -10.75 -38.39 25.74
CA THR A 45 -11.44 -37.49 26.67
C THR A 45 -11.77 -38.20 27.99
N GLN A 46 -12.20 -39.47 27.92
CA GLN A 46 -12.56 -40.28 29.08
C GLN A 46 -11.32 -40.67 29.91
N LEU A 47 -10.26 -41.13 29.24
CA LEU A 47 -8.99 -41.54 29.89
C LEU A 47 -8.15 -40.33 30.34
N GLY A 48 -8.25 -39.21 29.64
CA GLY A 48 -7.36 -38.07 29.74
C GLY A 48 -6.33 -38.07 28.60
N PRO A 49 -6.16 -36.96 27.85
CA PRO A 49 -5.32 -36.95 26.65
C PRO A 49 -3.84 -37.23 26.94
N ALA A 50 -3.35 -36.81 28.10
CA ALA A 50 -1.99 -37.07 28.56
C ALA A 50 -1.74 -38.57 28.82
N GLN A 51 -2.63 -39.22 29.57
CA GLN A 51 -2.54 -40.66 29.84
C GLN A 51 -2.73 -41.47 28.56
N TRP A 52 -3.67 -41.07 27.69
CA TRP A 52 -3.86 -41.71 26.39
C TRP A 52 -2.60 -41.66 25.53
N LEU A 53 -1.91 -40.51 25.47
CA LEU A 53 -0.65 -40.38 24.72
C LEU A 53 0.43 -41.32 25.26
N ARG A 54 0.53 -41.42 26.59
CA ARG A 54 1.46 -42.35 27.26
C ARG A 54 1.18 -43.79 26.86
N ASP A 55 -0.08 -44.23 26.98
CA ASP A 55 -0.48 -45.60 26.65
C ASP A 55 -0.28 -45.88 25.15
N TYR A 56 -0.59 -44.91 24.28
CA TYR A 56 -0.37 -45.02 22.84
C TYR A 56 1.11 -45.20 22.47
N ALA A 57 2.02 -44.55 23.20
CA ALA A 57 3.45 -44.74 23.03
C ALA A 57 3.95 -46.09 23.60
N LEU A 58 3.47 -46.49 24.79
CA LEU A 58 3.83 -47.76 25.43
C LEU A 58 3.36 -48.98 24.64
N ASP A 59 2.24 -48.88 23.94
CA ASP A 59 1.72 -49.89 22.99
C ASP A 59 2.57 -49.99 21.70
N GLY A 60 3.67 -49.22 21.59
CA GLY A 60 4.57 -49.21 20.44
C GLY A 60 4.00 -48.48 19.22
N ARG A 61 2.89 -47.75 19.36
CA ARG A 61 2.23 -47.04 18.25
C ARG A 61 2.83 -45.67 17.98
N LEU A 62 3.62 -45.14 18.91
CA LEU A 62 4.33 -43.87 18.81
C LEU A 62 5.75 -44.01 19.33
N ARG A 63 6.74 -43.56 18.56
CA ARG A 63 8.16 -43.59 18.96
C ARG A 63 8.55 -42.30 19.66
N ALA A 64 8.99 -42.39 20.90
CA ALA A 64 9.55 -41.28 21.67
C ALA A 64 10.52 -41.83 22.73
N GLU A 65 11.58 -41.10 23.03
CA GLU A 65 12.42 -41.41 24.18
C GLU A 65 11.65 -41.14 25.48
N ALA A 66 11.81 -41.99 26.49
CA ALA A 66 11.05 -41.89 27.74
C ALA A 66 11.08 -40.49 28.40
N PRO A 67 12.22 -39.77 28.49
CA PRO A 67 12.25 -38.44 29.09
C PRO A 67 11.45 -37.39 28.29
N ASN A 68 11.45 -37.49 26.96
CA ASN A 68 10.73 -36.57 26.08
C ASN A 68 9.24 -36.86 26.07
N LEU A 69 8.86 -38.15 26.10
CA LEU A 69 7.47 -38.58 26.26
C LEU A 69 6.89 -38.05 27.58
N GLU A 70 7.58 -38.28 28.70
CA GLU A 70 7.09 -37.84 30.01
C GLU A 70 6.97 -36.32 30.10
N ARG A 71 7.90 -35.58 29.48
CA ARG A 71 7.77 -34.11 29.36
C ARG A 71 6.52 -33.72 28.56
N ALA A 72 6.30 -34.31 27.39
CA ALA A 72 5.14 -34.02 26.55
C ALA A 72 3.82 -34.37 27.26
N VAL A 73 3.79 -35.49 28.00
CA VAL A 73 2.65 -35.90 28.81
C VAL A 73 2.36 -34.89 29.92
N ALA A 74 3.38 -34.43 30.65
CA ALA A 74 3.23 -33.40 31.68
C ALA A 74 2.74 -32.07 31.10
N GLU A 75 3.24 -31.66 29.93
CA GLU A 75 2.80 -30.45 29.25
C GLU A 75 1.32 -30.50 28.84
N ILE A 76 0.87 -31.66 28.32
CA ILE A 76 -0.52 -31.88 27.90
C ILE A 76 -1.46 -31.93 29.11
N ASP A 77 -1.05 -32.59 30.19
CA ASP A 77 -1.86 -32.65 31.42
C ASP A 77 -2.03 -31.25 32.03
N ASP A 78 -0.94 -30.48 32.14
CA ASP A 78 -1.03 -29.10 32.62
C ASP A 78 -1.82 -28.20 31.65
N ALA A 79 -1.76 -28.44 30.34
CA ALA A 79 -2.54 -27.68 29.37
C ALA A 79 -4.06 -27.88 29.53
N VAL A 80 -4.52 -29.07 29.93
CA VAL A 80 -5.93 -29.31 30.27
C VAL A 80 -6.34 -28.43 31.44
N VAL A 81 -5.53 -28.42 32.50
CA VAL A 81 -5.81 -27.61 33.70
C VAL A 81 -5.70 -26.11 33.38
N GLY A 82 -4.69 -25.70 32.63
CA GLY A 82 -4.46 -24.32 32.20
C GLY A 82 -5.60 -23.79 31.33
N LEU A 83 -6.12 -24.59 30.40
CA LEU A 83 -7.28 -24.22 29.58
C LEU A 83 -8.55 -24.11 30.43
N ALA A 84 -8.77 -25.02 31.37
CA ALA A 84 -9.90 -24.93 32.29
C ALA A 84 -9.83 -23.67 33.17
N ARG A 85 -8.64 -23.34 33.69
CA ARG A 85 -8.38 -22.09 34.44
C ARG A 85 -8.69 -20.87 33.58
N ALA A 86 -8.17 -20.83 32.35
CA ALA A 86 -8.37 -19.72 31.42
C ALA A 86 -9.86 -19.49 31.13
N ARG A 87 -10.62 -20.54 30.79
CA ARG A 87 -12.07 -20.46 30.58
C ARG A 87 -12.81 -19.98 31.83
N ALA A 88 -12.48 -20.52 33.01
CA ALA A 88 -13.09 -20.08 34.26
C ALA A 88 -12.79 -18.61 34.60
N GLY A 89 -11.57 -18.15 34.36
CA GLY A 89 -11.15 -16.76 34.60
C GLY A 89 -11.87 -15.79 33.69
N LEU A 90 -11.93 -16.09 32.39
CA LEU A 90 -12.67 -15.29 31.41
C LEU A 90 -14.17 -15.29 31.68
N ASP A 91 -14.74 -16.45 31.99
CA ASP A 91 -16.15 -16.57 32.30
C ASP A 91 -16.51 -15.76 33.55
N LYS A 92 -15.71 -15.82 34.61
CA LYS A 92 -15.87 -14.99 35.80
C LYS A 92 -15.77 -13.49 35.48
N ARG A 93 -14.84 -13.10 34.61
CA ARG A 93 -14.60 -11.70 34.24
C ARG A 93 -15.78 -11.11 33.47
N TRP A 94 -16.39 -11.89 32.59
CA TRP A 94 -17.39 -11.41 31.62
C TRP A 94 -18.82 -11.90 31.88
N GLU A 95 -19.08 -12.60 33.00
CA GLU A 95 -20.39 -13.20 33.32
C GLU A 95 -21.55 -12.21 33.24
N HIS A 96 -21.34 -10.99 33.71
CA HIS A 96 -22.35 -9.92 33.76
C HIS A 96 -22.77 -9.36 32.39
N LEU A 97 -22.03 -9.67 31.32
CA LEU A 97 -22.28 -9.16 29.95
C LEU A 97 -22.74 -10.26 28.97
N ARG A 98 -23.02 -11.47 29.46
CA ARG A 98 -23.48 -12.57 28.60
C ARG A 98 -24.87 -12.33 28.02
N GLY A 99 -25.05 -12.71 26.76
CA GLY A 99 -26.34 -12.62 26.07
C GLY A 99 -26.67 -11.24 25.50
N VAL A 100 -25.72 -10.30 25.58
CA VAL A 100 -25.75 -9.03 24.83
C VAL A 100 -25.28 -9.31 23.39
N GLY A 101 -25.76 -8.55 22.40
CA GLY A 101 -25.39 -8.72 20.99
C GLY A 101 -23.87 -8.71 20.74
N GLY A 102 -23.39 -9.46 19.75
CA GLY A 102 -21.96 -9.81 19.60
C GLY A 102 -21.07 -8.94 18.71
N GLY A 103 -21.62 -7.92 18.05
CA GLY A 103 -20.88 -7.14 17.04
C GLY A 103 -19.63 -6.43 17.59
N VAL A 104 -18.74 -5.99 16.68
CA VAL A 104 -17.47 -5.32 17.02
C VAL A 104 -17.72 -4.07 17.86
N GLY A 105 -18.76 -3.30 17.53
CA GLY A 105 -19.15 -2.10 18.29
C GLY A 105 -19.62 -2.42 19.71
N THR A 106 -20.34 -3.53 19.91
CA THR A 106 -20.80 -3.94 21.25
C THR A 106 -19.63 -4.45 22.09
N LEU A 107 -18.75 -5.26 21.50
CA LEU A 107 -17.54 -5.68 22.17
C LEU A 107 -16.65 -4.49 22.53
N ALA A 108 -16.46 -3.53 21.62
CA ALA A 108 -15.66 -2.33 21.87
C ALA A 108 -16.19 -1.54 23.08
N ARG A 109 -17.51 -1.33 23.16
CA ARG A 109 -18.15 -0.66 24.31
C ARG A 109 -17.92 -1.43 25.63
N ALA A 110 -18.10 -2.75 25.61
CA ALA A 110 -17.85 -3.60 26.77
C ALA A 110 -16.38 -3.53 27.24
N LEU A 111 -15.43 -3.47 26.31
CA LEU A 111 -14.01 -3.30 26.62
C LEU A 111 -13.69 -1.92 27.18
N ASP A 112 -14.34 -0.86 26.68
CA ASP A 112 -14.17 0.51 27.15
C ASP A 112 -14.75 0.71 28.55
N GLU A 113 -15.95 0.17 28.82
CA GLU A 113 -16.55 0.14 30.15
C GLU A 113 -15.62 -0.56 31.15
N ARG A 114 -15.04 -1.71 30.76
CA ARG A 114 -14.09 -2.44 31.60
C ARG A 114 -12.80 -1.67 31.83
N THR A 115 -12.29 -0.99 30.80
CA THR A 115 -11.08 -0.16 30.89
C THR A 115 -11.27 1.01 31.84
N SER A 116 -12.43 1.67 31.76
CA SER A 116 -12.80 2.80 32.63
C SER A 116 -12.91 2.35 34.09
N ALA A 117 -13.51 1.18 34.35
CA ALA A 117 -13.64 0.61 35.69
C ALA A 117 -12.28 0.32 36.37
N LEU A 118 -11.20 0.19 35.60
CA LEU A 118 -9.84 -0.06 36.11
C LEU A 118 -9.03 1.23 36.33
N GLY A 119 -9.68 2.41 36.27
CA GLY A 119 -9.06 3.71 36.54
C GLY A 119 -8.01 4.13 35.51
N ALA A 120 -8.10 3.58 34.29
CA ALA A 120 -7.18 3.89 33.20
C ALA A 120 -7.72 5.03 32.33
N ASP A 121 -7.66 6.26 32.83
CA ASP A 121 -7.75 7.45 31.97
C ASP A 121 -6.48 7.50 31.12
N SER A 122 -6.52 6.89 29.94
CA SER A 122 -5.44 6.97 28.97
C SER A 122 -5.78 8.01 27.92
N ALA A 123 -4.83 8.90 27.60
CA ALA A 123 -4.88 9.75 26.40
C ALA A 123 -5.05 8.93 25.10
N HIS A 124 -4.81 7.60 25.15
CA HIS A 124 -4.93 6.68 24.03
C HIS A 124 -5.84 5.46 24.34
N PRO A 125 -7.18 5.61 24.32
CA PRO A 125 -8.13 4.53 24.62
C PRO A 125 -7.95 3.26 23.77
N ALA A 126 -7.55 3.42 22.50
CA ALA A 126 -7.28 2.28 21.61
C ALA A 126 -6.12 1.39 22.10
N SER A 127 -5.12 1.96 22.77
CA SER A 127 -3.99 1.22 23.35
C SER A 127 -4.44 0.39 24.57
N ALA A 128 -5.27 0.95 25.44
CA ALA A 128 -5.84 0.22 26.57
C ALA A 128 -6.80 -0.89 26.09
N ARG A 129 -7.63 -0.60 25.08
CA ARG A 129 -8.51 -1.59 24.45
C ARG A 129 -7.73 -2.75 23.83
N LEU A 130 -6.60 -2.47 23.16
CA LEU A 130 -5.71 -3.50 22.61
C LEU A 130 -5.28 -4.49 23.71
N ALA A 131 -4.86 -4.01 24.88
CA ALA A 131 -4.49 -4.88 25.99
C ALA A 131 -5.65 -5.78 26.45
N ARG A 132 -6.87 -5.25 26.50
CA ARG A 132 -8.06 -6.05 26.83
C ARG A 132 -8.37 -7.10 25.75
N CYS A 133 -8.25 -6.76 24.47
CA CYS A 133 -8.39 -7.71 23.37
C CYS A 133 -7.39 -8.87 23.49
N GLU A 134 -6.15 -8.61 23.91
CA GLU A 134 -5.16 -9.68 24.15
C GLU A 134 -5.58 -10.59 25.31
N GLN A 135 -6.13 -9.99 26.37
CA GLN A 135 -6.59 -10.70 27.56
C GLN A 135 -7.87 -11.54 27.33
N LEU A 136 -8.52 -11.46 26.16
CA LEU A 136 -9.66 -12.31 25.77
C LEU A 136 -9.24 -13.68 25.24
N VAL A 137 -7.98 -13.85 24.82
CA VAL A 137 -7.53 -15.06 24.10
C VAL A 137 -7.21 -16.19 25.09
N GLY A 138 -8.24 -16.87 25.60
CA GLY A 138 -8.10 -17.95 26.58
C GLY A 138 -7.80 -19.34 26.01
N GLU A 139 -8.10 -19.58 24.73
CA GLU A 139 -7.97 -20.90 24.10
C GLU A 139 -6.52 -21.28 23.75
N GLY A 140 -5.65 -20.27 23.59
CA GLY A 140 -4.30 -20.45 23.08
C GLY A 140 -4.27 -20.82 21.59
N HIS A 141 -3.16 -21.39 21.12
CA HIS A 141 -3.01 -21.82 19.73
C HIS A 141 -3.96 -22.98 19.39
N PRO A 142 -4.85 -22.85 18.38
CA PRO A 142 -5.91 -23.83 18.12
C PRO A 142 -5.36 -25.20 17.71
N ASN A 143 -4.22 -25.25 17.01
CA ASN A 143 -3.61 -26.51 16.56
C ASN A 143 -2.53 -27.07 17.51
N GLN A 144 -2.37 -26.53 18.72
CA GLN A 144 -1.37 -27.06 19.67
C GLN A 144 -2.04 -27.63 20.93
N PRO A 145 -1.93 -28.94 21.21
CA PRO A 145 -2.55 -29.55 22.39
C PRO A 145 -2.00 -28.98 23.70
N ALA A 146 -0.71 -28.62 23.73
CA ALA A 146 -0.04 -27.99 24.87
C ALA A 146 -0.09 -26.43 24.85
N ALA A 147 -1.11 -25.82 24.23
CA ALA A 147 -1.16 -24.37 24.05
C ALA A 147 -1.24 -23.58 25.37
N LYS A 148 -1.96 -24.12 26.37
CA LYS A 148 -2.24 -23.47 27.66
C LYS A 148 -1.40 -24.02 28.82
N THR A 149 -0.25 -24.62 28.51
CA THR A 149 0.74 -25.02 29.52
C THR A 149 1.31 -23.80 30.25
N SER A 150 1.44 -23.91 31.56
CA SER A 150 1.84 -22.92 32.55
C SER A 150 2.76 -23.50 33.64
N LEU A 151 3.54 -24.52 33.28
CA LEU A 151 4.43 -25.25 34.19
C LEU A 151 5.48 -24.33 34.83
N GLY A 152 5.73 -24.54 36.12
CA GLY A 152 6.63 -23.73 36.93
C GLY A 152 5.97 -22.57 37.65
N LEU A 153 4.78 -22.11 37.23
CA LEU A 153 4.12 -20.97 37.88
C LEU A 153 3.57 -21.28 39.28
N GLY A 154 3.32 -22.55 39.64
CA GLY A 154 2.73 -22.89 40.94
C GLY A 154 1.36 -22.24 41.15
N ALA A 155 0.97 -21.94 42.39
CA ALA A 155 -0.31 -21.28 42.70
C ALA A 155 -0.40 -19.82 42.17
N GLN A 156 0.73 -19.24 41.77
CA GLN A 156 0.85 -17.86 41.30
C GLN A 156 0.25 -17.65 39.89
N TRP A 157 -0.19 -18.72 39.20
CA TRP A 157 -0.94 -18.59 37.95
C TRP A 157 -2.14 -17.63 38.08
N ALA A 158 -2.78 -17.56 39.26
CA ALA A 158 -3.94 -16.72 39.54
C ALA A 158 -3.63 -15.21 39.54
N THR A 159 -2.36 -14.84 39.71
CA THR A 159 -1.92 -13.44 39.84
C THR A 159 -0.97 -13.01 38.72
N VAL A 160 -0.74 -13.87 37.72
CA VAL A 160 0.21 -13.63 36.62
C VAL A 160 -0.44 -13.82 35.26
N LEU A 161 -1.34 -14.79 35.11
CA LEU A 161 -1.92 -15.09 33.80
C LEU A 161 -2.95 -14.03 33.37
N PRO A 162 -2.93 -13.58 32.09
CA PRO A 162 -3.79 -12.52 31.57
C PRO A 162 -5.28 -12.86 31.62
N GLU A 163 -5.65 -14.14 31.67
CA GLU A 163 -7.05 -14.58 31.83
C GLU A 163 -7.53 -14.51 33.28
N GLN A 164 -6.63 -14.33 34.25
CA GLN A 164 -6.92 -14.32 35.67
C GLN A 164 -6.83 -12.91 36.26
N VAL A 165 -5.80 -12.16 35.86
CA VAL A 165 -5.52 -10.83 36.37
C VAL A 165 -5.41 -9.84 35.21
N GLU A 166 -5.96 -8.63 35.38
CA GLU A 166 -5.92 -7.60 34.35
C GLU A 166 -4.75 -6.62 34.55
N GLN A 167 -4.23 -6.50 35.77
CA GLN A 167 -3.15 -5.58 36.15
C GLN A 167 -2.19 -6.21 37.16
N ILE A 168 -0.89 -5.97 36.96
CA ILE A 168 0.20 -6.33 37.88
C ILE A 168 1.17 -5.15 38.01
N GLU A 169 2.12 -5.24 38.94
CA GLU A 169 3.18 -4.23 39.10
C GLU A 169 4.47 -4.70 38.43
N CYS A 170 4.88 -4.02 37.34
CA CYS A 170 6.19 -4.22 36.73
C CYS A 170 7.28 -3.72 37.69
N ARG A 171 8.35 -4.51 37.87
CA ARG A 171 9.45 -4.21 38.78
C ARG A 171 10.70 -3.83 37.99
N PHE A 172 11.65 -3.17 38.65
CA PHE A 172 12.86 -2.68 38.01
C PHE A 172 14.10 -2.97 38.87
N LEU A 173 15.22 -3.24 38.19
CA LEU A 173 16.54 -3.34 38.80
C LEU A 173 17.44 -2.27 38.20
N ALA A 174 18.38 -1.76 38.99
CA ALA A 174 19.54 -1.05 38.47
C ALA A 174 20.71 -2.03 38.34
N ALA A 175 21.41 -1.99 37.21
CA ALA A 175 22.55 -2.84 36.92
C ALA A 175 23.78 -2.01 36.57
N ALA A 176 24.93 -2.37 37.15
CA ALA A 176 26.22 -1.79 36.80
C ALA A 176 26.48 -1.92 35.29
N PRO A 177 27.13 -0.94 34.64
CA PRO A 177 27.35 -0.92 33.20
C PRO A 177 27.95 -2.20 32.61
N GLU A 178 28.90 -2.79 33.32
CA GLU A 178 29.61 -4.02 32.94
C GLU A 178 28.73 -5.28 32.97
N LEU A 179 27.56 -5.22 33.63
CA LEU A 179 26.65 -6.37 33.73
C LEU A 179 25.57 -6.41 32.64
N VAL A 180 25.61 -5.54 31.65
CA VAL A 180 24.53 -5.42 30.66
C VAL A 180 25.01 -5.31 29.22
N GLU A 181 24.48 -6.19 28.36
CA GLU A 181 24.47 -6.01 26.91
C GLU A 181 23.28 -5.10 26.54
N ARG A 182 23.54 -4.04 25.78
CA ARG A 182 22.55 -3.03 25.39
C ARG A 182 22.49 -2.88 23.89
N THR A 183 21.29 -2.66 23.36
CA THR A 183 21.04 -2.46 21.93
C THR A 183 19.94 -1.42 21.72
N GLY A 184 19.97 -0.73 20.57
CA GLY A 184 19.01 0.34 20.30
C GLY A 184 19.30 1.62 21.11
N THR A 185 18.25 2.36 21.46
CA THR A 185 18.37 3.54 22.32
C THR A 185 18.59 3.08 23.77
N PRO A 186 19.44 3.75 24.56
CA PRO A 186 19.59 3.44 25.97
C PRO A 186 18.23 3.42 26.69
N ILE A 187 17.94 2.34 27.42
CA ILE A 187 16.63 2.14 28.04
C ILE A 187 16.23 3.26 29.00
N ASN A 188 17.21 3.84 29.70
CA ASN A 188 17.01 5.00 30.57
C ASN A 188 16.45 6.20 29.77
N GLU A 189 16.99 6.47 28.58
CA GLU A 189 16.50 7.54 27.69
C GLU A 189 15.11 7.23 27.14
N VAL A 190 14.84 5.97 26.79
CA VAL A 190 13.50 5.56 26.33
C VAL A 190 12.46 5.76 27.42
N LEU A 191 12.76 5.34 28.66
CA LEU A 191 11.86 5.53 29.80
C LEU A 191 11.69 7.03 30.13
N SER A 192 12.77 7.80 30.13
CA SER A 192 12.71 9.26 30.34
C SER A 192 11.82 9.96 29.32
N ALA A 193 11.94 9.60 28.04
CA ALA A 193 11.18 10.24 26.96
C ALA A 193 9.73 9.75 26.84
N GLN A 194 9.46 8.48 27.12
CA GLN A 194 8.15 7.86 26.84
C GLN A 194 7.33 7.56 28.09
N LEU A 195 7.94 7.50 29.27
CA LEU A 195 7.29 7.28 30.56
C LEU A 195 7.92 8.22 31.63
N PRO A 196 7.82 9.55 31.46
CA PRO A 196 8.51 10.52 32.29
C PRO A 196 8.12 10.46 33.78
N GLY A 197 6.85 10.18 34.09
CA GLY A 197 6.38 10.07 35.48
C GLY A 197 6.92 8.82 36.17
N LEU A 198 7.11 7.73 35.43
CA LEU A 198 7.84 6.56 35.94
C LEU A 198 9.34 6.86 36.07
N TRP A 199 9.94 7.49 35.06
CA TRP A 199 11.36 7.81 35.04
C TRP A 199 11.77 8.68 36.23
N GLU A 200 11.00 9.72 36.57
CA GLU A 200 11.29 10.59 37.72
C GLU A 200 11.44 9.81 39.04
N ARG A 201 10.65 8.73 39.22
CA ARG A 201 10.77 7.87 40.40
C ARG A 201 11.99 6.95 40.32
N LEU A 202 12.24 6.35 39.15
CA LEU A 202 13.40 5.48 38.93
C LEU A 202 14.71 6.23 39.09
N GLU A 203 14.81 7.44 38.54
CA GLU A 203 16.01 8.26 38.55
C GLU A 203 16.47 8.64 39.96
N ARG A 204 15.54 8.89 40.89
CA ARG A 204 15.87 9.18 42.30
C ARG A 204 16.51 8.01 43.04
N GLU A 205 16.23 6.79 42.60
CA GLU A 205 16.73 5.56 43.22
C GLU A 205 17.96 4.98 42.48
N LEU A 206 18.22 5.46 41.25
CA LEU A 206 19.22 4.91 40.35
C LEU A 206 20.65 5.32 40.75
N PRO A 207 21.56 4.38 41.04
CA PRO A 207 22.97 4.71 41.23
C PRO A 207 23.59 5.30 39.96
N ALA A 208 24.54 6.22 40.13
CA ALA A 208 25.17 6.91 39.00
C ALA A 208 25.79 5.92 37.99
N GLY A 209 25.43 6.06 36.72
CA GLY A 209 25.92 5.23 35.61
C GLY A 209 25.18 3.89 35.41
N TYR A 210 24.31 3.47 36.32
CA TYR A 210 23.61 2.19 36.20
C TYR A 210 22.55 2.22 35.08
N ALA A 211 22.32 1.07 34.46
CA ALA A 211 21.18 0.85 33.55
C ALA A 211 19.98 0.28 34.28
N VAL A 212 18.79 0.64 33.84
CA VAL A 212 17.55 0.03 34.32
C VAL A 212 17.26 -1.27 33.57
N ILE A 213 16.92 -2.34 34.29
CA ILE A 213 16.40 -3.58 33.73
C ILE A 213 14.96 -3.78 34.26
N PRO A 214 13.94 -3.69 33.40
CA PRO A 214 12.59 -4.11 33.73
C PRO A 214 12.54 -5.62 34.00
N VAL A 215 11.81 -6.04 35.03
CA VAL A 215 11.69 -7.44 35.45
C VAL A 215 10.24 -7.76 35.79
N HIS A 216 9.77 -8.93 35.36
CA HIS A 216 8.45 -9.40 35.71
C HIS A 216 8.39 -9.69 37.22
N PRO A 217 7.34 -9.32 37.98
CA PRO A 217 7.30 -9.48 39.43
C PRO A 217 7.56 -10.92 39.89
N TRP A 218 6.92 -11.90 39.24
CA TRP A 218 7.19 -13.32 39.50
C TRP A 218 8.65 -13.72 39.24
N GLN A 219 9.26 -13.17 38.18
CA GLN A 219 10.66 -13.48 37.80
C GLN A 219 11.63 -12.92 38.85
N LEU A 220 11.36 -11.70 39.33
CA LEU A 220 12.16 -11.07 40.37
C LEU A 220 12.16 -11.91 41.66
N GLU A 221 10.96 -12.29 42.13
CA GLU A 221 10.79 -13.02 43.39
C GLU A 221 11.31 -14.46 43.33
N ARG A 222 11.08 -15.17 42.22
CA ARG A 222 11.30 -16.62 42.14
C ARG A 222 12.63 -17.02 41.56
N VAL A 223 13.25 -16.13 40.79
CA VAL A 223 14.48 -16.47 40.06
C VAL A 223 15.56 -15.43 40.32
N VAL A 224 15.29 -14.14 40.15
CA VAL A 224 16.39 -13.17 40.15
C VAL A 224 17.05 -13.04 41.53
N ARG A 225 16.26 -12.92 42.60
CA ARG A 225 16.78 -12.82 43.97
C ARG A 225 17.65 -14.01 44.39
N ASP A 226 17.37 -15.20 43.86
CA ASP A 226 18.14 -16.42 44.13
C ASP A 226 19.36 -16.53 43.20
N ARG A 227 19.14 -16.46 41.88
CA ARG A 227 20.18 -16.71 40.86
C ARG A 227 21.21 -15.61 40.71
N PHE A 228 20.93 -14.42 41.22
CA PHE A 228 21.83 -13.26 41.17
C PHE A 228 22.12 -12.71 42.58
N ALA A 229 21.97 -13.52 43.62
CA ALA A 229 22.19 -13.12 45.01
C ALA A 229 23.59 -12.50 45.21
N ASP A 230 24.63 -13.02 44.57
CA ASP A 230 26.00 -12.51 44.68
C ASP A 230 26.16 -11.12 44.05
N ASP A 231 25.53 -10.87 42.90
CA ASP A 231 25.56 -9.56 42.24
C ASP A 231 24.76 -8.52 43.02
N ILE A 232 23.66 -8.96 43.66
CA ILE A 232 22.85 -8.13 44.54
C ILE A 232 23.62 -7.79 45.83
N ALA A 233 24.23 -8.78 46.47
CA ALA A 233 25.04 -8.58 47.69
C ALA A 233 26.25 -7.68 47.43
N ALA A 234 26.83 -7.76 46.23
CA ALA A 234 27.93 -6.90 45.81
C ALA A 234 27.51 -5.49 45.33
N GLY A 235 26.21 -5.18 45.33
CA GLY A 235 25.69 -3.88 44.86
C GLY A 235 25.82 -3.65 43.35
N ARG A 236 26.18 -4.68 42.58
CA ARG A 236 26.24 -4.59 41.10
C ARG A 236 24.86 -4.68 40.47
N LEU A 237 23.93 -5.37 41.14
CA LEU A 237 22.50 -5.30 40.86
C LEU A 237 21.79 -4.72 42.09
N VAL A 238 20.93 -3.74 41.90
CA VAL A 238 20.17 -3.10 42.99
C VAL A 238 18.69 -3.20 42.66
N GLU A 239 17.89 -3.74 43.59
CA GLU A 239 16.44 -3.73 43.44
C GLU A 239 15.90 -2.33 43.69
N LEU A 240 15.14 -1.80 42.74
CA LEU A 240 14.49 -0.49 42.86
C LEU A 240 13.14 -0.65 43.57
N ALA A 241 12.81 0.28 44.44
CA ALA A 241 11.52 0.33 45.13
C ALA A 241 10.41 0.72 44.14
N ALA A 242 10.70 1.64 43.21
CA ALA A 242 9.78 2.08 42.18
C ALA A 242 9.23 0.92 41.33
N SER A 243 7.92 0.97 41.09
CA SER A 243 7.19 0.08 40.17
C SER A 243 6.29 0.87 39.23
N ALA A 244 5.72 0.15 38.26
CA ALA A 244 4.77 0.69 37.31
C ALA A 244 3.57 -0.24 37.13
N PRO A 245 2.34 0.29 37.13
CA PRO A 245 1.16 -0.46 36.73
C PRO A 245 1.32 -1.01 35.32
N ALA A 246 1.00 -2.29 35.16
CA ALA A 246 1.27 -3.02 33.94
C ALA A 246 0.17 -4.03 33.62
N GLU A 247 -0.17 -4.19 32.35
CA GLU A 247 -1.18 -5.13 31.90
C GLU A 247 -0.50 -6.32 31.21
N PRO A 248 -0.65 -7.55 31.72
CA PRO A 248 -0.12 -8.72 31.05
C PRO A 248 -0.88 -8.96 29.74
N LEU A 249 -0.12 -9.12 28.65
CA LEU A 249 -0.63 -9.37 27.31
C LEU A 249 -0.61 -10.87 26.98
N LEU A 250 -0.93 -11.26 25.73
CA LEU A 250 -1.14 -12.66 25.35
C LEU A 250 0.08 -13.58 25.61
N SER A 251 1.29 -13.04 25.61
CA SER A 251 2.51 -13.81 25.92
C SER A 251 2.76 -14.02 27.41
N VAL A 252 1.92 -13.48 28.28
CA VAL A 252 2.09 -13.34 29.75
C VAL A 252 3.24 -12.39 30.13
N ARG A 253 4.41 -12.56 29.53
CA ARG A 253 5.65 -11.83 29.86
C ARG A 253 5.84 -10.52 29.11
N THR A 254 5.00 -10.23 28.11
CA THR A 254 4.96 -8.89 27.51
C THR A 254 3.92 -8.11 28.26
N LEU A 255 4.35 -7.02 28.86
CA LEU A 255 3.50 -6.16 29.66
C LEU A 255 3.30 -4.83 28.94
N ARG A 256 2.06 -4.33 28.90
CA ARG A 256 1.81 -2.93 28.60
C ARG A 256 2.03 -2.12 29.87
N VAL A 257 3.16 -1.44 29.96
CA VAL A 257 3.57 -0.62 31.11
C VAL A 257 3.19 0.83 30.84
N ARG A 258 2.56 1.50 31.81
CA ARG A 258 2.04 2.86 31.67
C ARG A 258 2.40 3.72 32.87
N ASP A 259 2.39 5.04 32.68
CA ASP A 259 2.65 6.01 33.73
C ASP A 259 1.71 7.23 33.71
N GLY A 260 0.55 7.08 33.09
CA GLY A 260 -0.42 8.15 32.88
C GLY A 260 -0.86 8.15 31.42
N GLU A 261 -0.48 9.20 30.68
CA GLU A 261 -0.87 9.39 29.28
C GLU A 261 -0.17 8.43 28.30
N HIS A 262 1.01 7.92 28.63
CA HIS A 262 1.83 7.12 27.74
C HIS A 262 1.94 5.65 28.17
N ALA A 263 2.26 4.78 27.22
CA ALA A 263 2.47 3.35 27.45
C ALA A 263 3.57 2.78 26.54
N LEU A 264 4.24 1.73 27.04
CA LEU A 264 5.21 0.93 26.30
C LEU A 264 4.86 -0.56 26.41
N HIS A 265 5.19 -1.34 25.39
CA HIS A 265 5.10 -2.80 25.45
C HIS A 265 6.47 -3.37 25.80
N ILE A 266 6.64 -3.88 27.02
CA ILE A 266 7.92 -4.40 27.52
C ILE A 266 7.87 -5.92 27.58
N LYS A 267 8.70 -6.58 26.76
CA LYS A 267 8.85 -8.04 26.72
C LYS A 267 9.93 -8.46 27.71
N LEU A 268 9.55 -9.27 28.70
CA LEU A 268 10.40 -9.64 29.85
C LEU A 268 10.84 -11.10 29.79
N ALA A 269 11.93 -11.42 30.49
CA ALA A 269 12.30 -12.79 30.81
C ALA A 269 11.31 -13.40 31.82
N LEU A 270 11.00 -14.68 31.64
CA LEU A 270 10.15 -15.46 32.53
C LEU A 270 10.56 -16.94 32.48
N GLU A 271 11.15 -17.44 33.56
CA GLU A 271 11.59 -18.84 33.74
C GLU A 271 10.43 -19.78 34.09
N ALA A 272 9.29 -19.56 33.46
CA ALA A 272 8.15 -20.47 33.47
C ALA A 272 8.00 -21.07 32.07
N GLN A 273 7.62 -22.35 32.00
CA GLN A 273 7.41 -23.00 30.71
C GLN A 273 6.01 -22.66 30.20
N LEU A 274 5.96 -21.73 29.25
CA LEU A 274 4.73 -21.28 28.62
C LEU A 274 4.64 -21.82 27.20
N THR A 275 3.54 -22.50 26.88
CA THR A 275 3.28 -23.05 25.53
C THR A 275 4.40 -23.99 25.04
N GLY A 276 5.06 -24.69 25.97
CA GLY A 276 6.09 -25.71 25.70
C GLY A 276 7.55 -25.27 25.76
N ALA A 277 7.87 -24.01 26.05
CA ALA A 277 9.26 -23.56 26.21
C ALA A 277 9.43 -22.58 27.38
N ILE A 278 10.60 -22.63 28.02
CA ILE A 278 11.06 -21.62 28.97
C ILE A 278 11.27 -20.29 28.22
N ARG A 279 10.81 -19.18 28.81
CA ARG A 279 10.70 -17.90 28.11
C ARG A 279 11.77 -16.90 28.55
N GLY A 280 13.01 -17.15 28.13
CA GLY A 280 14.11 -16.19 28.27
C GLY A 280 14.15 -15.08 27.21
N ILE A 281 15.07 -14.12 27.38
CA ILE A 281 15.45 -13.13 26.37
C ILE A 281 16.74 -13.60 25.69
N SER A 282 16.65 -13.90 24.39
CA SER A 282 17.80 -14.34 23.59
C SER A 282 18.58 -13.14 23.04
N ARG A 283 19.84 -13.36 22.65
CA ARG A 283 20.64 -12.38 21.90
C ARG A 283 19.95 -11.94 20.60
N ALA A 284 19.27 -12.87 19.91
CA ALA A 284 18.47 -12.53 18.73
C ALA A 284 17.36 -11.52 19.05
N ALA A 285 16.67 -11.67 20.19
CA ALA A 285 15.61 -10.75 20.58
C ALA A 285 16.14 -9.35 20.93
N THR A 286 17.34 -9.25 21.51
CA THR A 286 17.96 -7.94 21.80
C THR A 286 18.40 -7.21 20.53
N LEU A 287 18.64 -7.88 19.40
CA LEU A 287 18.92 -7.18 18.12
C LEU A 287 17.67 -6.56 17.46
N GLY A 288 16.49 -6.79 18.03
CA GLY A 288 15.21 -6.26 17.54
C GLY A 288 15.19 -4.75 17.24
N PRO A 289 15.72 -3.87 18.12
CA PRO A 289 15.73 -2.43 17.89
C PRO A 289 16.54 -1.96 16.68
N GLU A 290 17.63 -2.64 16.36
CA GLU A 290 18.46 -2.27 15.21
C GLU A 290 17.81 -2.79 13.91
N LEU A 291 17.28 -4.02 13.94
CA LEU A 291 16.55 -4.58 12.82
C LEU A 291 15.25 -3.82 12.51
N SER A 292 14.51 -3.40 13.54
CA SER A 292 13.29 -2.60 13.39
C SER A 292 13.57 -1.27 12.69
N ARG A 293 14.66 -0.58 13.05
CA ARG A 293 15.11 0.66 12.38
C ARG A 293 15.44 0.43 10.91
N VAL A 294 16.11 -0.66 10.57
CA VAL A 294 16.40 -1.02 9.16
C VAL A 294 15.10 -1.25 8.40
N VAL A 295 14.14 -1.97 8.98
CA VAL A 295 12.82 -2.20 8.36
C VAL A 295 12.02 -0.90 8.22
N SER A 296 12.10 0.03 9.18
CA SER A 296 11.50 1.37 9.06
C SER A 296 12.10 2.18 7.91
N HIS A 297 13.42 2.06 7.67
CA HIS A 297 14.06 2.67 6.50
C HIS A 297 13.52 2.04 5.21
N ILE A 298 13.37 0.72 5.15
CA ILE A 298 12.78 0.02 3.99
C ILE A 298 11.39 0.58 3.68
N PHE A 299 10.49 0.71 4.66
CA PHE A 299 9.14 1.26 4.43
C PHE A 299 9.15 2.71 3.95
N THR A 300 10.17 3.49 4.32
CA THR A 300 10.34 4.87 3.85
C THR A 300 10.78 4.91 2.39
N ILE A 301 11.75 4.07 2.01
CA ILE A 301 12.35 4.10 0.68
C ILE A 301 11.59 3.27 -0.36
N ASP A 302 10.70 2.38 0.10
CA ASP A 302 9.91 1.48 -0.72
C ASP A 302 8.42 1.56 -0.33
N ALA A 303 7.81 2.71 -0.62
CA ALA A 303 6.40 2.95 -0.32
C ALA A 303 5.44 1.97 -1.05
N ALA A 304 5.90 1.27 -2.08
CA ALA A 304 5.11 0.25 -2.79
C ALA A 304 4.81 -1.00 -1.93
N LEU A 305 5.51 -1.18 -0.80
CA LEU A 305 5.24 -2.25 0.17
C LEU A 305 3.93 -2.07 0.92
N SER A 306 3.47 -0.83 1.11
CA SER A 306 2.35 -0.51 2.00
C SER A 306 1.30 0.32 1.26
N PRO A 307 0.04 -0.14 1.17
CA PRO A 307 -1.03 0.70 0.63
C PRO A 307 -1.29 1.92 1.53
N ARG A 308 -2.01 2.92 1.01
CA ARG A 308 -2.39 4.12 1.77
C ARG A 308 -3.79 4.00 2.34
N THR A 309 -4.00 4.53 3.55
CA THR A 309 -5.33 4.74 4.13
C THR A 309 -6.00 6.01 3.56
N VAL A 310 -7.28 6.24 3.87
CA VAL A 310 -7.99 7.48 3.48
C VAL A 310 -7.40 8.73 4.14
N GLU A 311 -6.80 8.59 5.32
CA GLU A 311 -6.02 9.63 6.02
C GLU A 311 -4.65 9.87 5.40
N ASP A 312 -4.33 9.15 4.32
CA ASP A 312 -3.01 9.15 3.72
C ASP A 312 -1.90 8.72 4.71
N ALA A 313 -2.16 7.66 5.47
CA ALA A 313 -1.15 6.98 6.29
C ALA A 313 -0.75 5.64 5.66
N ALA A 314 0.37 5.05 6.10
CA ALA A 314 0.73 3.69 5.69
C ALA A 314 -0.23 2.69 6.34
N ALA A 315 -0.88 1.85 5.54
CA ALA A 315 -1.83 0.85 6.03
C ALA A 315 -1.14 -0.42 6.55
N PHE A 316 0.14 -0.61 6.29
CA PHE A 316 0.98 -1.67 6.85
C PHE A 316 2.25 -1.08 7.47
N SER A 317 2.66 -1.60 8.63
CA SER A 317 3.87 -1.20 9.34
C SER A 317 4.47 -2.36 10.15
N ALA A 318 5.71 -2.21 10.60
CA ALA A 318 6.31 -3.05 11.64
C ALA A 318 6.47 -2.23 12.92
N CYS A 319 6.20 -2.83 14.08
CA CYS A 319 6.23 -2.16 15.37
C CYS A 319 7.68 -1.91 15.83
N GLU A 320 8.00 -0.68 16.21
CA GLU A 320 9.36 -0.29 16.55
C GLU A 320 9.80 -0.82 17.92
N ASP A 321 10.78 -1.73 17.92
CA ASP A 321 11.56 -2.04 19.13
C ASP A 321 12.53 -0.87 19.39
N LEU A 322 12.49 -0.27 20.58
CA LEU A 322 13.24 0.94 20.92
C LEU A 322 14.56 0.62 21.62
N ALA A 323 14.53 -0.35 22.54
CA ALA A 323 15.69 -0.74 23.35
C ALA A 323 15.69 -2.23 23.66
N GLY A 324 16.88 -2.82 23.75
CA GLY A 324 17.12 -4.15 24.29
C GLY A 324 18.15 -4.08 25.42
N VAL A 325 17.90 -4.82 26.49
CA VAL A 325 18.84 -4.98 27.60
C VAL A 325 18.86 -6.44 28.05
N ARG A 326 20.05 -6.97 28.29
CA ARG A 326 20.23 -8.34 28.79
C ARG A 326 21.42 -8.40 29.72
N TYR A 327 21.34 -9.26 30.72
CA TYR A 327 22.47 -9.51 31.61
C TYR A 327 23.68 -10.10 30.86
N SER A 328 24.87 -9.62 31.20
CA SER A 328 26.18 -10.11 30.74
C SER A 328 27.10 -10.24 31.95
N ALA A 329 28.00 -11.23 31.99
CA ALA A 329 28.96 -11.33 33.08
C ALA A 329 29.95 -10.14 33.07
N ALA A 330 30.37 -9.69 34.26
CA ALA A 330 31.27 -8.56 34.44
C ALA A 330 32.66 -8.77 33.81
N ASP A 331 33.12 -10.01 33.70
CA ASP A 331 34.40 -10.38 33.09
C ASP A 331 34.31 -10.54 31.56
N GLY A 332 33.14 -10.28 30.97
CA GLY A 332 32.87 -10.42 29.56
C GLY A 332 32.75 -11.88 29.07
N THR A 333 32.78 -12.86 29.98
CA THR A 333 32.62 -14.26 29.58
C THR A 333 31.16 -14.57 29.21
N PRO A 334 30.92 -15.34 28.12
CA PRO A 334 29.56 -15.75 27.79
C PRO A 334 28.97 -16.63 28.89
N GLU A 335 27.97 -16.10 29.59
CA GLU A 335 27.21 -16.83 30.61
C GLU A 335 26.54 -18.07 30.01
N LYS A 336 26.58 -19.18 30.76
CA LYS A 336 25.97 -20.47 30.39
C LYS A 336 24.80 -20.79 31.30
N GLY A 337 23.87 -21.62 30.80
CA GLY A 337 22.70 -22.05 31.56
C GLY A 337 21.66 -20.93 31.73
N MET A 338 20.96 -20.92 32.86
CA MET A 338 19.79 -20.07 33.11
C MET A 338 20.12 -18.57 33.12
N ARG A 339 21.23 -18.16 33.78
CA ARG A 339 21.65 -16.75 33.90
C ARG A 339 21.85 -16.07 32.55
N ALA A 340 22.14 -16.85 31.51
CA ALA A 340 22.28 -16.34 30.16
C ALA A 340 20.99 -15.71 29.63
N HIS A 341 19.79 -16.12 30.06
CA HIS A 341 18.54 -15.68 29.41
C HIS A 341 17.41 -15.28 30.36
N CYS A 342 17.59 -15.49 31.67
CA CYS A 342 16.56 -15.25 32.67
C CYS A 342 16.50 -13.80 33.21
N LEU A 343 17.38 -12.90 32.75
CA LEU A 343 17.39 -11.48 33.11
C LEU A 343 17.63 -10.60 31.88
N GLY A 344 16.59 -9.88 31.45
CA GLY A 344 16.62 -8.98 30.32
C GLY A 344 15.23 -8.53 29.89
N ALA A 345 15.19 -7.53 29.01
CA ALA A 345 13.97 -6.97 28.46
C ALA A 345 14.17 -6.45 27.02
N VAL A 346 13.09 -6.44 26.25
CA VAL A 346 12.98 -5.66 24.99
C VAL A 346 11.84 -4.68 25.16
N VAL A 347 12.14 -3.39 25.02
CA VAL A 347 11.19 -2.29 25.12
C VAL A 347 10.73 -1.92 23.71
N ARG A 348 9.42 -1.98 23.49
CA ARG A 348 8.76 -1.69 22.22
C ARG A 348 7.85 -0.49 22.37
N ARG A 349 7.83 0.35 21.34
CA ARG A 349 6.87 1.44 21.22
C ARG A 349 5.45 0.88 21.26
N ASP A 350 4.51 1.66 21.77
CA ASP A 350 3.09 1.28 21.68
C ASP A 350 2.71 1.04 20.19
N PRO A 351 2.14 -0.13 19.83
CA PRO A 351 1.72 -0.40 18.46
C PRO A 351 0.70 0.60 17.91
N VAL A 352 -0.19 1.14 18.74
CA VAL A 352 -1.18 2.16 18.35
C VAL A 352 -0.48 3.47 17.97
N LEU A 353 0.56 3.85 18.73
CA LEU A 353 1.35 5.05 18.41
C LEU A 353 2.21 4.86 17.15
N THR A 354 2.64 3.64 16.86
CA THR A 354 3.37 3.33 15.62
C THR A 354 2.46 3.46 14.39
N LEU A 355 1.21 3.02 14.50
CA LEU A 355 0.21 3.17 13.45
C LEU A 355 -0.22 4.64 13.24
N GLY A 356 -0.15 5.47 14.27
CA GLY A 356 -0.36 6.92 14.18
C GLY A 356 -1.69 7.28 13.53
N ALA A 357 -1.64 8.08 12.46
CA ALA A 357 -2.81 8.55 11.72
C ALA A 357 -3.65 7.44 11.05
N ALA A 358 -3.16 6.20 10.99
CA ALA A 358 -3.95 5.06 10.52
C ALA A 358 -5.02 4.60 11.53
N VAL A 359 -4.99 5.09 12.78
CA VAL A 359 -5.97 4.76 13.83
C VAL A 359 -6.78 6.02 14.17
N ALA A 360 -8.08 5.95 13.96
CA ALA A 360 -9.03 6.99 14.34
C ALA A 360 -9.74 6.66 15.66
N PRO A 361 -10.33 7.65 16.35
CA PRO A 361 -11.23 7.39 17.47
C PRO A 361 -12.35 6.42 17.07
N GLY A 362 -12.57 5.39 17.90
CA GLY A 362 -13.56 4.33 17.64
C GLY A 362 -13.03 3.11 16.88
N ASP A 363 -11.86 3.20 16.23
CA ASP A 363 -11.22 2.03 15.62
C ASP A 363 -10.81 1.02 16.70
N VAL A 364 -10.92 -0.27 16.40
CA VAL A 364 -10.51 -1.34 17.30
C VAL A 364 -9.21 -1.97 16.82
N VAL A 365 -8.14 -1.82 17.60
CA VAL A 365 -6.86 -2.47 17.34
C VAL A 365 -6.78 -3.76 18.16
N MET A 366 -6.55 -4.89 17.50
CA MET A 366 -6.45 -6.19 18.19
C MET A 366 -5.50 -7.16 17.47
N PRO A 367 -4.89 -8.14 18.17
CA PRO A 367 -4.23 -9.26 17.52
C PRO A 367 -5.25 -10.10 16.74
N LEU A 368 -4.83 -10.70 15.61
CA LEU A 368 -5.71 -11.60 14.87
C LEU A 368 -6.10 -12.86 15.67
N ALA A 369 -5.30 -13.23 16.68
CA ALA A 369 -5.67 -14.27 17.63
C ALA A 369 -6.98 -13.96 18.38
N THR A 370 -7.29 -12.69 18.62
CA THR A 370 -8.56 -12.27 19.24
C THR A 370 -9.75 -12.54 18.34
N LEU A 371 -9.61 -12.42 17.02
CA LEU A 371 -10.68 -12.75 16.08
C LEU A 371 -11.00 -14.26 16.02
N GLN A 372 -10.01 -15.10 16.28
CA GLN A 372 -10.19 -16.56 16.38
C GLN A 372 -10.76 -16.98 17.75
N ALA A 373 -10.61 -16.15 18.78
CA ALA A 373 -11.04 -16.48 20.13
C ALA A 373 -12.58 -16.39 20.27
N PRO A 374 -13.18 -17.15 21.21
CA PRO A 374 -14.59 -17.00 21.55
C PRO A 374 -14.87 -15.59 22.08
N ASN A 375 -15.86 -14.92 21.50
CA ASN A 375 -16.41 -13.69 22.02
C ASN A 375 -17.12 -13.99 23.36
N PRO A 376 -16.73 -13.34 24.46
CA PRO A 376 -17.34 -13.59 25.77
C PRO A 376 -18.84 -13.29 25.83
N LEU A 377 -19.36 -12.45 24.91
CA LEU A 377 -20.77 -12.04 24.87
C LEU A 377 -21.67 -13.11 24.23
N THR A 378 -21.18 -13.76 23.16
CA THR A 378 -21.97 -14.72 22.34
C THR A 378 -21.51 -16.17 22.48
N GLY A 379 -20.27 -16.40 22.88
CA GLY A 379 -19.60 -17.71 22.88
C GLY A 379 -19.14 -18.21 21.50
N ARG A 380 -19.40 -17.49 20.41
CA ARG A 380 -18.92 -17.81 19.05
C ARG A 380 -17.53 -17.22 18.83
N ALA A 381 -16.78 -17.71 17.83
CA ALA A 381 -15.54 -17.03 17.43
C ALA A 381 -15.85 -15.59 16.99
N LEU A 382 -15.04 -14.62 17.43
CA LEU A 382 -15.33 -13.20 17.21
C LEU A 382 -15.45 -12.83 15.72
N ILE A 383 -14.66 -13.46 14.84
CA ILE A 383 -14.78 -13.26 13.39
C ILE A 383 -16.18 -13.61 12.86
N VAL A 384 -16.87 -14.60 13.43
CA VAL A 384 -18.25 -14.94 13.03
C VAL A 384 -19.20 -13.81 13.37
N ASP A 385 -19.03 -13.18 14.54
CA ASP A 385 -19.85 -12.02 14.92
C ASP A 385 -19.55 -10.80 14.04
N VAL A 386 -18.27 -10.57 13.70
CA VAL A 386 -17.85 -9.49 12.78
C VAL A 386 -18.47 -9.68 11.39
N LEU A 387 -18.34 -10.87 10.80
CA LEU A 387 -18.86 -11.15 9.46
C LEU A 387 -20.39 -11.14 9.44
N ALA A 388 -21.05 -11.59 10.51
CA ALA A 388 -22.51 -11.49 10.61
C ALA A 388 -22.98 -10.03 10.63
N GLU A 389 -22.33 -9.15 11.40
CA GLU A 389 -22.62 -7.71 11.42
C GLU A 389 -22.41 -7.06 10.04
N LEU A 390 -21.35 -7.46 9.34
CA LEU A 390 -21.02 -6.92 8.01
C LEU A 390 -21.95 -7.45 6.92
N ALA A 391 -22.42 -8.69 7.03
CA ALA A 391 -23.37 -9.30 6.10
C ALA A 391 -24.71 -8.55 6.08
N GLU A 392 -25.12 -7.94 7.20
CA GLU A 392 -26.30 -7.07 7.25
C GLU A 392 -26.15 -5.83 6.36
N ARG A 393 -24.92 -5.34 6.15
CA ARG A 393 -24.63 -4.15 5.33
C ARG A 393 -24.50 -4.48 3.83
N THR A 394 -23.99 -5.65 3.50
CA THR A 394 -23.87 -6.09 2.09
C THR A 394 -25.13 -6.77 1.57
N ALA A 395 -26.00 -7.26 2.46
CA ALA A 395 -27.10 -8.18 2.16
C ALA A 395 -26.64 -9.53 1.55
N ASP A 396 -25.34 -9.83 1.60
CA ASP A 396 -24.71 -11.05 1.10
C ASP A 396 -23.52 -11.43 2.00
N ALA A 397 -23.67 -12.54 2.72
CA ALA A 397 -22.67 -13.02 3.67
C ALA A 397 -21.37 -13.49 2.98
N GLU A 398 -21.46 -14.05 1.77
CA GLU A 398 -20.28 -14.45 1.04
C GLU A 398 -19.54 -13.26 0.43
N GLU A 399 -20.26 -12.25 -0.08
CA GLU A 399 -19.67 -10.98 -0.50
C GLU A 399 -18.96 -10.31 0.68
N ALA A 400 -19.58 -10.29 1.86
CA ALA A 400 -18.97 -9.73 3.06
C ALA A 400 -17.68 -10.47 3.46
N ALA A 401 -17.70 -11.80 3.45
CA ALA A 401 -16.51 -12.61 3.74
C ALA A 401 -15.39 -12.37 2.71
N ARG A 402 -15.70 -12.45 1.40
CA ARG A 402 -14.72 -12.21 0.33
C ARG A 402 -14.08 -10.83 0.45
N ALA A 403 -14.89 -9.78 0.64
CA ALA A 403 -14.38 -8.42 0.72
C ALA A 403 -13.60 -8.15 2.04
N TRP A 404 -13.97 -8.78 3.16
CA TRP A 404 -13.21 -8.71 4.40
C TRP A 404 -11.82 -9.35 4.26
N PHE A 405 -11.75 -10.54 3.67
CA PHE A 405 -10.46 -11.19 3.40
C PHE A 405 -9.66 -10.46 2.31
N ALA A 406 -10.30 -9.87 1.30
CA ALA A 406 -9.62 -9.00 0.34
C ALA A 406 -8.94 -7.81 1.03
N ALA A 407 -9.63 -7.14 1.95
CA ALA A 407 -9.08 -6.06 2.75
C ALA A 407 -7.89 -6.53 3.62
N LEU A 408 -8.02 -7.69 4.28
CA LEU A 408 -6.93 -8.26 5.07
C LEU A 408 -5.71 -8.64 4.22
N ALA A 409 -5.92 -9.24 3.04
CA ALA A 409 -4.83 -9.57 2.11
C ALA A 409 -4.07 -8.30 1.70
N ARG A 410 -4.80 -7.23 1.38
CA ARG A 410 -4.25 -5.93 0.98
C ARG A 410 -3.42 -5.28 2.07
N VAL A 411 -3.86 -5.29 3.32
CA VAL A 411 -3.17 -4.57 4.41
C VAL A 411 -2.14 -5.41 5.19
N LEU A 412 -2.17 -6.75 5.10
CA LEU A 412 -1.29 -7.62 5.88
C LEU A 412 -0.50 -8.62 5.02
N ALA A 413 -1.18 -9.46 4.23
CA ALA A 413 -0.54 -10.59 3.59
C ALA A 413 0.41 -10.17 2.45
N VAL A 414 -0.07 -9.33 1.53
CA VAL A 414 0.74 -8.84 0.40
C VAL A 414 1.95 -8.03 0.87
N PRO A 415 1.83 -7.06 1.79
CA PRO A 415 2.99 -6.34 2.33
C PRO A 415 4.03 -7.26 2.98
N SER A 416 3.59 -8.24 3.77
CA SER A 416 4.50 -9.16 4.48
C SER A 416 5.28 -10.04 3.50
N LEU A 417 4.61 -10.63 2.51
CA LEU A 417 5.25 -11.46 1.47
C LEU A 417 6.14 -10.62 0.55
N SER A 418 5.71 -9.40 0.21
CA SER A 418 6.50 -8.48 -0.63
C SER A 418 7.79 -8.04 0.06
N LEU A 419 7.80 -7.88 1.40
CA LEU A 419 9.02 -7.58 2.15
C LEU A 419 10.05 -8.71 2.04
N ALA A 420 9.60 -9.97 2.10
CA ALA A 420 10.48 -11.13 1.88
C ALA A 420 10.98 -11.18 0.42
N ALA A 421 10.09 -11.02 -0.56
CA ALA A 421 10.42 -11.08 -1.98
C ALA A 421 11.38 -9.97 -2.45
N ARG A 422 11.27 -8.76 -1.86
CA ARG A 422 12.02 -7.57 -2.32
C ARG A 422 13.28 -7.29 -1.51
N TRP A 423 13.27 -7.67 -0.24
CA TRP A 423 14.32 -7.30 0.72
C TRP A 423 14.91 -8.48 1.47
N GLY A 424 14.42 -9.71 1.27
CA GLY A 424 14.94 -10.89 1.97
C GLY A 424 14.68 -10.87 3.48
N VAL A 425 13.65 -10.13 3.91
CA VAL A 425 13.26 -9.99 5.32
C VAL A 425 11.88 -10.61 5.53
N ALA A 426 11.82 -11.66 6.34
CA ALA A 426 10.59 -12.30 6.77
C ALA A 426 10.26 -11.87 8.20
N LEU A 427 9.18 -11.10 8.32
CA LEU A 427 8.52 -10.91 9.62
C LEU A 427 7.77 -12.19 9.98
N GLU A 428 7.46 -12.40 11.26
CA GLU A 428 6.65 -13.54 11.74
C GLU A 428 5.21 -13.05 12.02
N PRO A 429 4.33 -12.93 11.00
CA PRO A 429 2.94 -12.49 11.15
C PRO A 429 2.06 -13.60 11.75
N HIS A 430 2.48 -14.12 12.90
CA HIS A 430 1.70 -15.06 13.70
C HIS A 430 0.44 -14.36 14.26
N PRO A 431 -0.70 -15.04 14.49
CA PRO A 431 -1.92 -14.40 15.01
C PRO A 431 -1.76 -13.54 16.27
N GLN A 432 -0.75 -13.85 17.10
CA GLN A 432 -0.37 -13.07 18.29
C GLN A 432 0.45 -11.81 17.98
N ASN A 433 1.20 -11.82 16.89
CA ASN A 433 2.17 -10.80 16.50
C ASN A 433 1.65 -9.89 15.37
N ALA A 434 0.64 -10.34 14.63
CA ALA A 434 -0.08 -9.53 13.65
C ALA A 434 -1.29 -8.87 14.32
N LEU A 435 -1.28 -7.54 14.39
CA LEU A 435 -2.40 -6.73 14.85
C LEU A 435 -3.12 -6.12 13.65
N VAL A 436 -4.43 -6.01 13.73
CA VAL A 436 -5.28 -5.33 12.73
C VAL A 436 -6.02 -4.17 13.38
N VAL A 437 -6.17 -3.10 12.62
CA VAL A 437 -7.08 -2.00 12.89
C VAL A 437 -8.38 -2.29 12.18
N LEU A 438 -9.46 -2.53 12.95
CA LEU A 438 -10.80 -2.67 12.41
C LEU A 438 -11.51 -1.33 12.50
N ARG A 439 -11.82 -0.75 11.34
CA ARG A 439 -12.67 0.43 11.23
C ARG A 439 -14.07 -0.01 10.85
N HIS A 440 -15.02 0.22 11.73
CA HIS A 440 -16.40 -0.28 11.58
C HIS A 440 -16.46 -1.79 11.26
N GLY A 441 -15.53 -2.59 11.81
CA GLY A 441 -15.44 -4.04 11.59
C GLY A 441 -14.59 -4.48 10.38
N VAL A 442 -14.16 -3.55 9.52
CA VAL A 442 -13.40 -3.84 8.29
C VAL A 442 -11.90 -3.62 8.50
N PRO A 443 -11.00 -4.49 8.00
CA PRO A 443 -9.55 -4.28 8.06
C PRO A 443 -9.15 -2.98 7.34
N HIS A 444 -8.61 -2.03 8.11
CA HIS A 444 -8.20 -0.71 7.61
C HIS A 444 -6.69 -0.56 7.54
N ALA A 445 -5.99 -1.09 8.54
CA ALA A 445 -4.52 -1.13 8.61
C ALA A 445 -4.06 -2.36 9.42
N ALA A 446 -2.80 -2.73 9.32
CA ALA A 446 -2.18 -3.80 10.09
C ALA A 446 -0.75 -3.47 10.49
N ILE A 447 -0.30 -4.09 11.60
CA ILE A 447 1.06 -3.97 12.09
C ILE A 447 1.58 -5.31 12.59
N VAL A 448 2.81 -5.66 12.22
CA VAL A 448 3.50 -6.85 12.74
C VAL A 448 4.51 -6.43 13.80
N ARG A 449 4.53 -7.12 14.93
CA ARG A 449 5.48 -6.89 16.05
C ARG A 449 6.35 -8.11 16.32
N ASP A 450 7.35 -7.92 17.18
CA ASP A 450 8.32 -8.93 17.65
C ASP A 450 9.35 -9.37 16.60
N PHE A 451 10.49 -8.66 16.60
CA PHE A 451 11.62 -8.97 15.73
C PHE A 451 12.45 -10.18 16.18
N GLY A 452 12.29 -10.66 17.42
CA GLY A 452 13.04 -11.83 17.89
C GLY A 452 12.70 -13.13 17.13
N GLY A 453 11.57 -13.13 16.42
CA GLY A 453 11.13 -14.20 15.54
C GLY A 453 11.47 -13.99 14.06
N ALA A 454 11.96 -12.82 13.65
CA ALA A 454 12.20 -12.50 12.24
C ALA A 454 13.31 -13.37 11.62
N ARG A 455 13.36 -13.41 10.29
CA ARG A 455 14.49 -13.96 9.52
C ARG A 455 14.95 -12.96 8.48
N VAL A 456 16.25 -12.91 8.28
CA VAL A 456 16.90 -12.15 7.22
C VAL A 456 17.83 -13.09 6.49
N LEU A 457 17.68 -13.17 5.17
CA LEU A 457 18.54 -14.00 4.32
C LEU A 457 19.98 -13.44 4.36
N GLY A 458 20.98 -14.31 4.47
CA GLY A 458 22.39 -13.88 4.56
C GLY A 458 22.90 -13.12 3.32
N THR A 459 22.26 -13.36 2.18
CA THR A 459 22.47 -12.68 0.87
C THR A 459 21.36 -11.68 0.55
N ALA A 460 20.55 -11.30 1.54
CA ALA A 460 19.41 -10.42 1.34
C ALA A 460 19.83 -9.04 0.79
N PRO A 461 19.05 -8.45 -0.14
CA PRO A 461 19.32 -7.12 -0.66
C PRO A 461 19.21 -5.98 0.36
N VAL A 462 18.70 -6.26 1.56
CA VAL A 462 18.73 -5.31 2.69
C VAL A 462 20.15 -4.99 3.12
N TRP A 463 21.08 -5.95 3.01
CA TRP A 463 22.47 -5.77 3.46
C TRP A 463 23.29 -4.86 2.54
N ASP A 464 22.80 -4.58 1.33
CA ASP A 464 23.43 -3.67 0.38
C ASP A 464 23.06 -2.20 0.62
N LEU A 465 22.19 -1.93 1.59
CA LEU A 465 21.76 -0.56 1.88
C LEU A 465 22.92 0.23 2.51
N PRO A 466 23.22 1.45 2.02
CA PRO A 466 24.29 2.27 2.58
C PRO A 466 23.82 2.99 3.86
N ILE A 467 23.50 2.21 4.88
CA ILE A 467 23.07 2.66 6.22
C ILE A 467 24.25 2.47 7.18
N PRO A 468 24.64 3.51 7.94
CA PRO A 468 25.69 3.37 8.96
C PRO A 468 25.36 2.27 9.98
N GLY A 469 26.37 1.46 10.35
CA GLY A 469 26.20 0.37 11.34
C GLY A 469 25.61 -0.93 10.78
N LEU A 470 25.23 -0.97 9.50
CA LEU A 470 24.55 -2.13 8.93
C LEU A 470 25.47 -3.35 8.76
N THR A 471 26.75 -3.14 8.44
CA THR A 471 27.74 -4.21 8.34
C THR A 471 27.97 -4.87 9.69
N GLU A 472 28.13 -4.07 10.75
CA GLU A 472 28.28 -4.54 12.12
C GLU A 472 27.02 -5.27 12.61
N LEU A 473 25.84 -4.78 12.23
CA LEU A 473 24.57 -5.47 12.50
C LEU A 473 24.53 -6.83 11.78
N ARG A 474 24.94 -6.91 10.51
CA ARG A 474 24.99 -8.16 9.74
C ARG A 474 25.87 -9.21 10.43
N GLU A 475 27.05 -8.82 10.89
CA GLU A 475 27.98 -9.69 11.63
C GLU A 475 27.35 -10.19 12.94
N ARG A 476 26.70 -9.29 13.69
CA ARG A 476 26.03 -9.66 14.95
C ARG A 476 24.81 -10.55 14.72
N VAL A 477 24.13 -10.41 13.59
CA VAL A 477 22.98 -11.24 13.18
C VAL A 477 23.44 -12.63 12.71
N ALA A 478 24.61 -12.75 12.08
CA ALA A 478 25.09 -13.96 11.42
C ALA A 478 25.05 -15.22 12.33
N ASP A 479 25.45 -15.08 13.59
CA ASP A 479 25.50 -16.16 14.59
C ASP A 479 24.21 -16.32 15.40
N THR A 480 23.12 -15.69 14.95
CA THR A 480 21.84 -15.74 15.64
C THR A 480 20.78 -16.45 14.81
N ALA A 481 19.69 -16.83 15.45
CA ALA A 481 18.53 -17.37 14.76
C ALA A 481 17.88 -16.37 13.78
N LEU A 482 18.27 -15.09 13.75
CA LEU A 482 17.75 -14.13 12.77
C LEU A 482 18.32 -14.37 11.37
N ASN A 483 19.53 -14.91 11.23
CA ASN A 483 20.12 -15.21 9.94
C ASN A 483 19.53 -16.52 9.37
N CYS A 484 19.20 -16.55 8.09
CA CYS A 484 18.92 -17.78 7.36
C CYS A 484 19.80 -17.90 6.11
N GLY A 485 20.25 -19.12 5.81
CA GLY A 485 21.19 -19.39 4.72
C GLY A 485 20.53 -19.55 3.34
N ASP A 486 19.22 -19.76 3.31
CA ASP A 486 18.48 -20.13 2.10
C ASP A 486 17.06 -19.51 2.09
N VAL A 487 16.49 -19.43 0.89
CA VAL A 487 15.17 -18.85 0.65
C VAL A 487 14.05 -19.77 1.18
N GLU A 488 14.26 -21.08 1.31
CA GLU A 488 13.26 -21.99 1.90
C GLU A 488 12.95 -21.61 3.32
N THR A 489 13.98 -21.49 4.14
CA THR A 489 13.88 -21.11 5.55
C THR A 489 13.26 -19.72 5.69
N LEU A 490 13.59 -18.79 4.79
CA LEU A 490 12.98 -17.46 4.76
C LEU A 490 11.47 -17.54 4.49
N VAL A 491 11.08 -18.24 3.42
CA VAL A 491 9.68 -18.36 2.99
C VAL A 491 8.87 -19.17 3.99
N ASP A 492 9.39 -20.29 4.49
CA ASP A 492 8.71 -21.13 5.47
C ASP A 492 8.47 -20.38 6.78
N LYS A 493 9.37 -19.46 7.14
CA LYS A 493 9.19 -18.64 8.33
C LYS A 493 8.05 -17.64 8.22
N ILE A 494 7.68 -17.21 7.01
CA ILE A 494 6.54 -16.31 6.79
C ILE A 494 5.26 -17.08 6.42
N THR A 495 5.33 -18.09 5.56
CA THR A 495 4.15 -18.82 5.07
C THR A 495 3.49 -19.66 6.15
N TYR A 496 4.25 -20.31 7.03
CA TYR A 496 3.67 -21.05 8.15
C TYR A 496 2.82 -20.15 9.08
N PRO A 497 3.36 -19.07 9.69
CA PRO A 497 2.54 -18.22 10.55
C PRO A 497 1.44 -17.47 9.80
N LEU A 498 1.70 -17.00 8.56
CA LEU A 498 0.73 -16.21 7.78
C LEU A 498 -0.39 -17.06 7.18
N LEU A 499 -0.06 -18.12 6.46
CA LEU A 499 -1.02 -18.90 5.67
C LEU A 499 -1.63 -20.03 6.48
N VAL A 500 -0.82 -20.75 7.25
CA VAL A 500 -1.28 -21.94 7.99
C VAL A 500 -1.92 -21.56 9.33
N ASN A 501 -1.26 -20.74 10.15
CA ASN A 501 -1.79 -20.41 11.49
C ASN A 501 -2.82 -19.26 11.45
N LEU A 502 -2.56 -18.23 10.65
CA LEU A 502 -3.38 -17.02 10.61
C LEU A 502 -4.50 -17.14 9.59
N TRP A 503 -4.18 -17.30 8.30
CA TRP A 503 -5.18 -17.26 7.23
C TRP A 503 -6.14 -18.44 7.31
N ALA A 504 -5.61 -19.68 7.26
CA ALA A 504 -6.43 -20.89 7.35
C ALA A 504 -7.19 -20.95 8.69
N GLY A 505 -6.55 -20.54 9.79
CA GLY A 505 -7.18 -20.50 11.12
C GLY A 505 -8.35 -19.52 11.20
N LEU A 506 -8.26 -18.34 10.59
CA LEU A 506 -9.39 -17.40 10.50
C LEU A 506 -10.49 -17.94 9.58
N ALA A 507 -10.12 -18.51 8.44
CA ALA A 507 -11.07 -19.09 7.50
C ALA A 507 -11.83 -20.29 8.10
N GLU A 508 -11.16 -21.12 8.92
CA GLU A 508 -11.76 -22.24 9.65
C GLU A 508 -12.68 -21.73 10.76
N ALA A 509 -12.22 -20.76 11.56
CA ALA A 509 -13.03 -20.17 12.62
C ALA A 509 -14.30 -19.48 12.10
N ALA A 510 -14.24 -18.91 10.90
CA ALA A 510 -15.38 -18.28 10.23
C ALA A 510 -16.22 -19.24 9.38
N GLY A 511 -15.69 -20.41 8.99
CA GLY A 511 -16.38 -21.37 8.11
C GLY A 511 -16.46 -20.94 6.64
N VAL A 512 -15.50 -20.15 6.14
CA VAL A 512 -15.55 -19.49 4.81
C VAL A 512 -14.28 -19.71 3.98
N GLN A 513 -13.84 -20.97 3.87
CA GLN A 513 -12.56 -21.32 3.24
C GLN A 513 -12.44 -20.76 1.81
N GLU A 514 -13.42 -21.01 0.94
CA GLU A 514 -13.35 -20.57 -0.45
C GLU A 514 -13.30 -19.03 -0.57
N GLN A 515 -14.16 -18.34 0.18
CA GLN A 515 -14.24 -16.89 0.23
C GLN A 515 -12.97 -16.24 0.78
N ALA A 516 -12.17 -16.97 1.57
CA ALA A 516 -10.90 -16.50 2.10
C ALA A 516 -9.73 -16.72 1.12
N TRP A 517 -9.64 -17.85 0.42
CA TRP A 517 -8.46 -18.16 -0.40
C TRP A 517 -8.42 -17.45 -1.75
N GLU A 518 -9.57 -17.20 -2.38
CA GLU A 518 -9.61 -16.54 -3.70
C GLU A 518 -9.12 -15.09 -3.69
N PRO A 519 -9.56 -14.22 -2.75
CA PRO A 519 -9.04 -12.85 -2.67
C PRO A 519 -7.54 -12.80 -2.38
N LEU A 520 -7.02 -13.73 -1.57
CA LEU A 520 -5.58 -13.83 -1.30
C LEU A 520 -4.80 -14.21 -2.55
N ALA A 521 -5.28 -15.21 -3.30
CA ALA A 521 -4.63 -15.64 -4.54
C ALA A 521 -4.59 -14.49 -5.56
N ALA A 522 -5.70 -13.77 -5.74
CA ALA A 522 -5.78 -12.60 -6.62
C ALA A 522 -4.79 -11.49 -6.20
N ALA A 523 -4.70 -11.21 -4.90
CA ALA A 523 -3.81 -10.18 -4.37
C ALA A 523 -2.32 -10.57 -4.50
N CYS A 524 -1.97 -11.83 -4.23
CA CYS A 524 -0.61 -12.36 -4.41
C CYS A 524 -0.21 -12.40 -5.89
N GLU A 525 -1.13 -12.74 -6.80
CA GLU A 525 -0.87 -12.73 -8.24
C GLU A 525 -0.55 -11.32 -8.77
N ALA A 526 -1.35 -10.34 -8.35
CA ALA A 526 -1.11 -8.94 -8.68
C ALA A 526 0.26 -8.46 -8.15
N ALA A 527 0.61 -8.84 -6.92
CA ALA A 527 1.90 -8.51 -6.32
C ALA A 527 3.09 -9.17 -7.04
N ARG A 528 2.97 -10.46 -7.43
CA ARG A 528 3.99 -11.16 -8.23
C ARG A 528 4.18 -10.50 -9.59
N SER A 529 3.08 -10.25 -10.31
CA SER A 529 3.12 -9.62 -11.64
C SER A 529 3.78 -8.25 -11.60
N ARG A 530 3.49 -7.46 -10.56
CA ARG A 530 4.16 -6.17 -10.32
C ARG A 530 5.66 -6.35 -10.05
N ALA A 531 6.04 -7.29 -9.18
CA ALA A 531 7.44 -7.53 -8.85
C ALA A 531 8.27 -7.92 -10.08
N ALA A 532 7.70 -8.71 -10.99
CA ALA A 532 8.34 -9.12 -12.24
C ALA A 532 8.63 -7.95 -13.21
N LEU A 533 7.92 -6.83 -13.10
CA LEU A 533 8.05 -5.67 -13.99
C LEU A 533 8.71 -4.46 -13.33
N ALA A 534 8.87 -4.46 -12.00
CA ALA A 534 9.46 -3.36 -11.25
C ALA A 534 10.98 -3.24 -11.45
N ARG A 535 11.66 -4.38 -11.62
CA ARG A 535 13.12 -4.46 -11.77
C ARG A 535 13.47 -5.32 -12.97
N SER A 536 14.60 -4.98 -13.61
CA SER A 536 15.07 -5.68 -14.79
C SER A 536 16.09 -6.75 -14.41
N ARG A 537 15.94 -7.94 -14.99
CA ARG A 537 16.93 -9.03 -14.86
C ARG A 537 18.28 -8.66 -15.45
N ALA A 538 18.33 -7.77 -16.46
CA ALA A 538 19.59 -7.29 -17.03
C ALA A 538 20.35 -6.38 -16.05
N SER A 539 19.63 -5.57 -15.27
CA SER A 539 20.25 -4.59 -14.35
C SER A 539 20.43 -5.08 -12.91
N GLU A 540 19.55 -5.97 -12.43
CA GLU A 540 19.45 -6.43 -11.04
C GLU A 540 19.04 -7.92 -10.95
N PRO A 541 19.83 -8.85 -11.52
CA PRO A 541 19.45 -10.27 -11.65
C PRO A 541 19.15 -10.94 -10.30
N GLU A 542 19.94 -10.64 -9.26
CA GLU A 542 19.80 -11.26 -7.93
C GLU A 542 18.49 -10.88 -7.24
N ARG A 543 18.04 -9.62 -7.39
CA ARG A 543 16.78 -9.15 -6.80
C ARG A 543 15.56 -9.73 -7.52
N VAL A 544 15.64 -9.87 -8.85
CA VAL A 544 14.59 -10.52 -9.64
C VAL A 544 14.50 -12.00 -9.30
N ALA A 545 15.65 -12.69 -9.23
CA ALA A 545 15.71 -14.11 -8.87
C ALA A 545 15.15 -14.38 -7.46
N LEU A 546 15.49 -13.56 -6.47
CA LEU A 546 14.93 -13.66 -5.12
C LEU A 546 13.40 -13.50 -5.14
N ALA A 547 12.89 -12.50 -5.84
CA ALA A 547 11.45 -12.25 -5.91
C ALA A 547 10.72 -13.42 -6.57
N GLU A 548 11.21 -13.93 -7.69
CA GLU A 548 10.67 -15.10 -8.37
C GLU A 548 10.68 -16.34 -7.45
N GLU A 549 11.82 -16.67 -6.84
CA GLU A 549 11.93 -17.84 -5.97
C GLU A 549 10.97 -17.74 -4.77
N VAL A 550 10.84 -16.56 -4.16
CA VAL A 550 9.89 -16.34 -3.07
C VAL A 550 8.45 -16.56 -3.54
N TRP A 551 8.04 -15.98 -4.67
CA TRP A 551 6.68 -16.12 -5.17
C TRP A 551 6.37 -17.53 -5.67
N ASP A 552 7.32 -18.21 -6.31
CA ASP A 552 7.18 -19.60 -6.74
C ASP A 552 6.96 -20.52 -5.54
N ARG A 553 7.69 -20.30 -4.43
CA ARG A 553 7.48 -21.04 -3.19
C ARG A 553 6.14 -20.70 -2.51
N VAL A 554 5.66 -19.46 -2.56
CA VAL A 554 4.32 -19.09 -2.05
C VAL A 554 3.21 -19.82 -2.82
N PHE A 555 3.39 -20.03 -4.12
CA PHE A 555 2.48 -20.79 -4.99
C PHE A 555 2.90 -22.25 -5.19
N ALA A 556 3.80 -22.78 -4.37
CA ALA A 556 4.17 -24.19 -4.43
C ALA A 556 2.95 -25.08 -4.09
N ALA A 557 2.99 -26.34 -4.51
CA ALA A 557 1.89 -27.29 -4.27
C ALA A 557 1.67 -27.59 -2.78
N ASP A 558 2.66 -27.33 -1.93
CA ASP A 558 2.59 -27.59 -0.51
C ASP A 558 3.06 -26.42 0.36
N LEU A 559 2.54 -26.39 1.60
CA LEU A 559 2.91 -25.44 2.64
C LEU A 559 3.62 -26.17 3.79
N PRO A 560 4.57 -25.49 4.45
CA PRO A 560 5.20 -26.01 5.66
C PRO A 560 4.21 -25.99 6.83
N ARG A 561 3.95 -27.15 7.44
CA ARG A 561 3.28 -27.26 8.74
C ARG A 561 4.28 -27.74 9.78
N LYS A 562 4.47 -26.95 10.83
CA LYS A 562 5.41 -27.28 11.91
C LYS A 562 4.91 -28.46 12.73
N ARG A 563 5.79 -29.43 12.99
CA ARG A 563 5.50 -30.67 13.73
C ARG A 563 5.67 -30.47 15.23
N LEU A 564 4.76 -29.72 15.83
CA LEU A 564 4.86 -29.23 17.20
C LEU A 564 4.85 -30.35 18.25
N VAL A 565 4.08 -31.42 18.05
CA VAL A 565 4.05 -32.59 18.94
C VAL A 565 5.28 -33.46 18.69
N ALA A 566 5.65 -33.73 17.44
CA ALA A 566 6.82 -34.53 17.10
C ALA A 566 8.11 -33.89 17.64
N MET A 567 8.24 -32.57 17.52
CA MET A 567 9.39 -31.82 18.04
C MET A 567 9.54 -32.01 19.56
N ARG A 568 8.42 -32.04 20.31
CA ARG A 568 8.44 -32.30 21.76
C ARG A 568 8.90 -33.72 22.07
N LEU A 569 8.35 -34.70 21.36
CA LEU A 569 8.68 -36.12 21.51
C LEU A 569 10.14 -36.42 21.15
N ALA A 570 10.74 -35.62 20.26
CA ALA A 570 12.14 -35.70 19.88
C ALA A 570 13.08 -34.86 20.77
N GLY A 571 12.57 -34.08 21.73
CA GLY A 571 13.37 -33.16 22.54
C GLY A 571 13.96 -31.97 21.75
N ALA A 572 13.46 -31.73 20.54
CA ALA A 572 13.89 -30.66 19.65
C ALA A 572 13.31 -29.31 20.12
N VAL A 573 14.08 -28.58 20.93
CA VAL A 573 13.69 -27.25 21.43
C VAL A 573 14.09 -26.12 20.47
N THR A 574 15.19 -26.31 19.73
CA THR A 574 15.75 -25.31 18.80
C THR A 574 15.58 -25.69 17.33
N GLN A 575 15.58 -26.99 17.02
CA GLN A 575 15.40 -27.49 15.65
C GLN A 575 13.93 -27.43 15.25
N GLN A 576 13.65 -26.93 14.05
CA GLN A 576 12.28 -26.86 13.52
C GLN A 576 12.06 -28.02 12.56
N ALA A 577 11.04 -28.84 12.83
CA ALA A 577 10.64 -29.92 11.95
C ALA A 577 9.31 -29.57 11.28
N TYR A 578 9.20 -29.86 10.00
CA TYR A 578 8.00 -29.59 9.20
C TYR A 578 7.51 -30.87 8.52
N VAL A 579 6.19 -30.96 8.34
CA VAL A 579 5.56 -31.77 7.30
C VAL A 579 5.03 -30.82 6.23
N ARG A 580 4.90 -31.31 5.01
CA ARG A 580 4.31 -30.56 3.89
C ARG A 580 2.85 -30.98 3.72
N GLU A 581 1.96 -30.00 3.59
CA GLU A 581 0.51 -30.19 3.37
C GLU A 581 0.06 -29.44 2.12
N ALA A 582 -1.09 -29.82 1.54
CA ALA A 582 -1.57 -29.20 0.32
C ALA A 582 -1.79 -27.69 0.48
N ASN A 583 -1.20 -26.90 -0.42
CA ASN A 583 -1.40 -25.46 -0.49
C ASN A 583 -2.72 -25.14 -1.22
N PRO A 584 -3.68 -24.41 -0.63
CA PRO A 584 -4.92 -24.03 -1.32
C PRO A 584 -4.72 -22.93 -2.38
N LEU A 585 -3.63 -22.16 -2.31
CA LEU A 585 -3.39 -21.00 -3.16
C LEU A 585 -3.31 -21.32 -4.67
N PRO A 586 -2.60 -22.35 -5.14
CA PRO A 586 -2.52 -22.65 -6.57
C PRO A 586 -3.88 -22.99 -7.17
N GLY A 587 -4.72 -23.73 -6.45
CA GLY A 587 -6.08 -24.05 -6.87
C GLY A 587 -6.97 -22.81 -6.91
N ALA A 588 -6.89 -21.94 -5.91
CA ALA A 588 -7.61 -20.67 -5.89
C ALA A 588 -7.15 -19.74 -7.02
N ARG A 589 -5.84 -19.64 -7.27
CA ARG A 589 -5.25 -18.88 -8.36
C ARG A 589 -5.76 -19.36 -9.72
N ALA A 590 -5.74 -20.67 -9.97
CA ALA A 590 -6.22 -21.24 -11.23
C ALA A 590 -7.70 -20.91 -11.49
N ARG A 591 -8.56 -20.91 -10.46
CA ARG A 591 -9.97 -20.50 -10.58
C ARG A 591 -10.10 -19.01 -10.92
N VAL A 592 -9.35 -18.16 -10.24
CA VAL A 592 -9.33 -16.70 -10.49
C VAL A 592 -8.86 -16.40 -11.91
N GLU A 593 -7.77 -17.04 -12.36
CA GLU A 593 -7.23 -16.87 -13.72
C GLU A 593 -8.19 -17.38 -14.79
N ALA A 594 -8.82 -18.55 -14.58
CA ALA A 594 -9.80 -19.09 -15.53
C ALA A 594 -11.02 -18.18 -15.68
N ARG A 595 -11.54 -17.65 -14.56
CA ARG A 595 -12.64 -16.69 -14.57
C ARG A 595 -12.26 -15.39 -15.28
N ALA A 596 -11.09 -14.83 -14.94
CA ALA A 596 -10.59 -13.60 -15.56
C ALA A 596 -10.38 -13.77 -17.08
N GLY A 597 -9.84 -14.92 -17.51
CA GLY A 597 -9.66 -15.24 -18.92
C GLY A 597 -10.99 -15.33 -19.69
N ALA A 598 -12.01 -15.95 -19.10
CA ALA A 598 -13.34 -16.03 -19.70
C ALA A 598 -14.02 -14.65 -19.82
N GLU A 599 -13.93 -13.84 -18.77
CA GLU A 599 -14.45 -12.46 -18.75
C GLU A 599 -13.72 -11.58 -19.79
N LEU A 600 -12.39 -11.67 -19.86
CA LEU A 600 -11.58 -10.92 -20.84
C LEU A 600 -11.91 -11.32 -22.28
N ALA A 601 -12.09 -12.61 -22.57
CA ALA A 601 -12.45 -13.07 -23.91
C ALA A 601 -13.77 -12.45 -24.41
N SER A 602 -14.76 -12.32 -23.52
CA SER A 602 -16.02 -11.62 -23.83
C SER A 602 -15.84 -10.12 -24.10
N GLU A 603 -14.90 -9.48 -23.41
CA GLU A 603 -14.59 -8.06 -23.62
C GLU A 603 -13.81 -7.80 -24.92
N VAL A 604 -12.96 -8.74 -25.36
CA VAL A 604 -12.18 -8.62 -26.60
C VAL A 604 -13.09 -8.45 -27.81
N GLU A 605 -14.15 -9.23 -27.94
CA GLU A 605 -15.08 -9.13 -29.07
C GLU A 605 -15.84 -7.80 -29.07
N ARG A 606 -16.28 -7.33 -27.89
CA ARG A 606 -16.94 -6.02 -27.75
C ARG A 606 -15.97 -4.87 -28.06
N ALA A 607 -14.73 -4.95 -27.58
CA ALA A 607 -13.72 -3.94 -27.84
C ALA A 607 -13.33 -3.88 -29.33
N ARG A 608 -13.24 -5.03 -30.02
CA ARG A 608 -13.04 -5.10 -31.47
C ARG A 608 -14.16 -4.36 -32.20
N TRP A 609 -15.42 -4.67 -31.89
CA TRP A 609 -16.57 -4.00 -32.48
C TRP A 609 -16.53 -2.47 -32.29
N ASP A 610 -16.20 -2.01 -31.09
CA ASP A 610 -16.13 -0.57 -30.79
C ASP A 610 -15.01 0.13 -31.55
N VAL A 611 -13.82 -0.48 -31.59
CA VAL A 611 -12.67 0.06 -32.35
C VAL A 611 -12.99 0.09 -33.85
N ASP A 612 -13.60 -0.95 -34.40
CA ASP A 612 -14.06 -1.02 -35.78
C ASP A 612 -15.09 0.07 -36.10
N THR A 613 -16.05 0.27 -35.21
CA THR A 613 -17.10 1.29 -35.36
C THR A 613 -16.49 2.69 -35.37
N ARG A 614 -15.58 2.98 -34.43
CA ARG A 614 -14.85 4.26 -34.36
C ARG A 614 -14.00 4.49 -35.60
N TRP A 615 -13.28 3.46 -36.06
CA TRP A 615 -12.49 3.51 -37.29
C TRP A 615 -13.35 3.87 -38.50
N ARG A 616 -14.44 3.12 -38.72
CA ARG A 616 -15.34 3.36 -39.85
C ARG A 616 -15.98 4.76 -39.80
N SER A 617 -16.36 5.23 -38.62
CA SER A 617 -16.89 6.58 -38.43
C SER A 617 -15.87 7.65 -38.81
N THR A 618 -14.63 7.48 -38.35
CA THR A 618 -13.51 8.39 -38.66
C THR A 618 -13.20 8.40 -40.16
N CYS A 619 -13.14 7.24 -40.81
CA CYS A 619 -12.93 7.16 -42.26
C CYS A 619 -14.03 7.90 -43.04
N ARG A 620 -15.30 7.72 -42.67
CA ARG A 620 -16.41 8.44 -43.33
C ARG A 620 -16.31 9.95 -43.19
N MET A 621 -15.96 10.43 -42.00
CA MET A 621 -15.75 11.87 -41.75
C MET A 621 -14.63 12.44 -42.64
N GLU A 622 -13.55 11.68 -42.81
CA GLU A 622 -12.37 12.10 -43.57
C GLU A 622 -12.47 11.79 -45.07
N GLY A 623 -13.61 11.27 -45.56
CA GLY A 623 -13.82 10.93 -46.97
C GLY A 623 -13.02 9.71 -47.47
N LEU A 624 -12.67 8.80 -46.55
CA LEU A 624 -11.89 7.59 -46.81
C LEU A 624 -12.79 6.35 -46.90
N ASP A 625 -12.40 5.36 -47.71
CA ASP A 625 -13.04 4.05 -47.70
C ASP A 625 -12.81 3.36 -46.34
N PRO A 626 -13.86 3.01 -45.58
CA PRO A 626 -13.70 2.34 -44.29
C PRO A 626 -13.00 0.98 -44.35
N ASP A 627 -13.05 0.31 -45.52
CA ASP A 627 -12.40 -0.98 -45.77
C ASP A 627 -11.06 -0.83 -46.53
N CYS A 628 -10.51 0.40 -46.61
CA CYS A 628 -9.20 0.70 -47.22
C CYS A 628 -8.03 -0.11 -46.63
N LEU A 629 -8.23 -0.73 -45.47
CA LEU A 629 -7.29 -1.65 -44.84
C LEU A 629 -7.19 -3.00 -45.56
N ALA A 630 -7.84 -3.26 -46.70
CA ALA A 630 -7.78 -4.53 -47.43
C ALA A 630 -6.48 -4.74 -48.28
N GLY A 631 -5.66 -3.70 -48.48
CA GLY A 631 -4.40 -3.78 -49.25
C GLY A 631 -3.21 -4.47 -48.54
N GLY A 632 -2.13 -4.74 -49.27
CA GLY A 632 -0.93 -5.47 -48.78
C GLY A 632 0.33 -4.62 -48.57
N THR A 633 0.20 -3.31 -48.31
CA THR A 633 1.37 -2.48 -48.00
C THR A 633 1.74 -2.60 -46.51
N CYS A 634 3.03 -2.42 -46.19
CA CYS A 634 3.53 -2.49 -44.81
C CYS A 634 2.78 -1.53 -43.85
N VAL A 635 2.40 -0.34 -44.32
CA VAL A 635 1.61 0.63 -43.53
C VAL A 635 0.22 0.09 -43.18
N LEU A 636 -0.47 -0.54 -44.15
CA LEU A 636 -1.81 -1.09 -43.92
C LEU A 636 -1.76 -2.32 -43.01
N GLU A 637 -0.73 -3.16 -43.13
CA GLU A 637 -0.49 -4.27 -42.20
C GLU A 637 -0.23 -3.77 -40.78
N GLN A 638 0.62 -2.75 -40.61
CA GLN A 638 0.86 -2.13 -39.31
C GLN A 638 -0.43 -1.57 -38.70
N LEU A 639 -1.29 -0.91 -39.50
CA LEU A 639 -2.57 -0.39 -39.02
C LEU A 639 -3.52 -1.50 -38.59
N ARG A 640 -3.54 -2.66 -39.25
CA ARG A 640 -4.30 -3.84 -38.80
C ARG A 640 -3.80 -4.33 -37.43
N CYS A 641 -2.48 -4.40 -37.25
CA CYS A 641 -1.88 -4.76 -35.96
C CYS A 641 -2.20 -3.73 -34.88
N ASP A 642 -2.09 -2.44 -35.17
CA ASP A 642 -2.40 -1.34 -34.26
C ASP A 642 -3.87 -1.40 -33.83
N LYS A 643 -4.77 -1.64 -34.78
CA LYS A 643 -6.20 -1.81 -34.52
C LYS A 643 -6.48 -3.00 -33.58
N ALA A 644 -5.85 -4.15 -33.83
CA ALA A 644 -5.97 -5.32 -32.95
C ALA A 644 -5.41 -5.07 -31.54
N GLN A 645 -4.25 -4.41 -31.44
CA GLN A 645 -3.63 -4.06 -30.16
C GLN A 645 -4.48 -3.05 -29.36
N ALA A 646 -5.07 -2.05 -30.04
CA ALA A 646 -5.97 -1.09 -29.43
C ALA A 646 -7.23 -1.76 -28.87
N ALA A 647 -7.79 -2.75 -29.59
CA ALA A 647 -8.92 -3.54 -29.11
C ALA A 647 -8.56 -4.40 -27.89
N MET A 648 -7.41 -5.08 -27.91
CA MET A 648 -6.93 -5.85 -26.75
C MET A 648 -6.69 -4.97 -25.52
N SER A 649 -6.06 -3.80 -25.72
CA SER A 649 -5.79 -2.84 -24.64
C SER A 649 -7.09 -2.27 -24.06
N LEU A 650 -8.10 -1.99 -24.89
CA LEU A 650 -9.41 -1.54 -24.45
C LEU A 650 -10.15 -2.65 -23.67
N ALA A 651 -10.09 -3.90 -24.14
CA ALA A 651 -10.69 -5.04 -23.45
C ALA A 651 -10.06 -5.27 -22.07
N SER A 652 -8.72 -5.28 -22.00
CA SER A 652 -7.97 -5.41 -20.75
C SER A 652 -8.27 -4.28 -19.77
N ALA A 653 -8.34 -3.04 -20.25
CA ALA A 653 -8.73 -1.87 -19.45
C ALA A 653 -10.15 -2.02 -18.87
N ARG A 654 -11.14 -2.39 -19.71
CA ARG A 654 -12.53 -2.60 -19.28
C ARG A 654 -12.67 -3.72 -18.27
N HIS A 655 -12.05 -4.87 -18.52
CA HIS A 655 -12.08 -6.01 -17.61
C HIS A 655 -11.48 -5.64 -16.25
N THR A 656 -10.29 -5.03 -16.26
CA THR A 656 -9.57 -4.64 -15.03
C THR A 656 -10.35 -3.61 -14.22
N VAL A 657 -10.86 -2.55 -14.87
CA VAL A 657 -11.64 -1.51 -14.18
C VAL A 657 -12.95 -2.06 -13.63
N ARG A 658 -13.67 -2.93 -14.35
CA ARG A 658 -14.90 -3.55 -13.82
C ARG A 658 -14.63 -4.37 -12.55
N ARG A 659 -13.57 -5.19 -12.55
CA ARG A 659 -13.20 -5.97 -11.37
C ARG A 659 -12.86 -5.05 -10.19
N ARG A 660 -12.05 -4.01 -10.44
CA ARG A 660 -11.70 -3.01 -9.40
C ARG A 660 -12.92 -2.26 -8.87
N LEU A 661 -13.86 -1.88 -9.73
CA LEU A 661 -15.12 -1.25 -9.29
C LEU A 661 -15.96 -2.20 -8.46
N ALA A 662 -16.03 -3.49 -8.82
CA ALA A 662 -16.73 -4.49 -8.00
C ALA A 662 -16.10 -4.63 -6.61
N ASP A 663 -14.77 -4.70 -6.53
CA ASP A 663 -14.03 -4.74 -5.25
C ASP A 663 -14.27 -3.48 -4.40
N LEU A 664 -14.20 -2.30 -5.02
CA LEU A 664 -14.45 -1.02 -4.35
C LEU A 664 -15.90 -0.90 -3.86
N ARG A 665 -16.88 -1.39 -4.62
CA ARG A 665 -18.30 -1.42 -4.21
C ARG A 665 -18.51 -2.33 -3.01
N ALA A 666 -17.92 -3.52 -3.03
CA ALA A 666 -18.00 -4.44 -1.90
C ALA A 666 -17.36 -3.82 -0.65
N GLU A 667 -16.20 -3.15 -0.79
CA GLU A 667 -15.56 -2.42 0.29
C GLU A 667 -16.41 -1.23 0.80
N ALA A 668 -17.04 -0.46 -0.10
CA ALA A 668 -17.92 0.64 0.28
C ALA A 668 -19.14 0.14 1.08
N LYS A 669 -19.83 -0.90 0.59
CA LYS A 669 -20.96 -1.54 1.29
C LYS A 669 -20.56 -2.02 2.67
N LEU A 670 -19.42 -2.70 2.80
CA LEU A 670 -18.89 -3.15 4.09
C LEU A 670 -18.70 -1.99 5.09
N ARG A 671 -18.23 -0.84 4.59
CA ARG A 671 -18.04 0.39 5.37
C ARG A 671 -19.35 1.15 5.62
N GLY A 672 -20.49 0.68 5.12
CA GLY A 672 -21.77 1.40 5.21
C GLY A 672 -21.81 2.67 4.36
N ILE A 673 -20.99 2.74 3.31
CA ILE A 673 -20.90 3.87 2.39
C ILE A 673 -21.70 3.52 1.13
N GLU A 674 -22.57 4.43 0.72
CA GLU A 674 -23.31 4.27 -0.54
C GLU A 674 -22.32 4.19 -1.73
N PRO A 675 -22.40 3.15 -2.57
CA PRO A 675 -21.39 2.84 -3.59
C PRO A 675 -21.51 3.73 -4.85
N THR A 676 -21.71 5.03 -4.68
CA THR A 676 -21.69 6.03 -5.76
C THR A 676 -20.26 6.24 -6.25
N TYR A 677 -20.07 6.61 -7.53
CA TYR A 677 -18.73 6.79 -8.12
C TYR A 677 -17.78 7.64 -7.25
N TRP A 678 -18.23 8.81 -6.81
CA TRP A 678 -17.40 9.73 -6.01
C TRP A 678 -17.16 9.26 -4.56
N ASN A 679 -17.99 8.37 -4.04
CA ASN A 679 -17.72 7.69 -2.77
C ASN A 679 -16.67 6.58 -2.91
N LEU A 680 -16.68 5.84 -4.02
CA LEU A 680 -15.63 4.87 -4.32
C LEU A 680 -14.27 5.55 -4.47
N VAL A 681 -14.21 6.71 -5.14
CA VAL A 681 -12.99 7.55 -5.22
C VAL A 681 -12.54 8.00 -3.82
N GLY A 682 -13.50 8.33 -2.95
CA GLY A 682 -13.26 8.72 -1.55
C GLY A 682 -12.65 7.64 -0.65
N LEU A 683 -12.59 6.38 -1.11
CA LEU A 683 -11.86 5.31 -0.41
C LEU A 683 -10.33 5.43 -0.56
N ALA A 684 -9.86 6.33 -1.44
CA ALA A 684 -8.45 6.71 -1.56
C ALA A 684 -8.20 8.08 -0.90
N PRO A 685 -6.95 8.36 -0.48
CA PRO A 685 -6.60 9.67 0.06
C PRO A 685 -6.74 10.77 -1.00
N ARG A 686 -7.11 11.98 -0.56
CA ARG A 686 -7.35 13.17 -1.41
C ARG A 686 -6.23 13.42 -2.43
N GLY A 687 -4.97 13.31 -1.99
CA GLY A 687 -3.78 13.50 -2.84
C GLY A 687 -3.64 12.52 -4.01
N LEU A 688 -4.41 11.42 -4.01
CA LEU A 688 -4.39 10.42 -5.07
C LEU A 688 -5.66 10.43 -5.93
N HIS A 689 -6.64 11.29 -5.66
CA HIS A 689 -7.91 11.31 -6.39
C HIS A 689 -7.74 11.52 -7.89
N THR A 690 -6.77 12.34 -8.32
CA THR A 690 -6.44 12.49 -9.74
C THR A 690 -6.04 11.15 -10.38
N ALA A 691 -5.09 10.42 -9.77
CA ALA A 691 -4.64 9.14 -10.29
C ALA A 691 -5.75 8.07 -10.23
N VAL A 692 -6.55 8.06 -9.16
CA VAL A 692 -7.66 7.10 -9.01
C VAL A 692 -8.72 7.33 -10.09
N VAL A 693 -9.15 8.57 -10.30
CA VAL A 693 -10.15 8.89 -11.33
C VAL A 693 -9.61 8.60 -12.73
N ASP A 694 -8.35 8.97 -13.02
CA ASP A 694 -7.68 8.60 -14.27
C ASP A 694 -7.61 7.07 -14.46
N SER A 695 -7.39 6.31 -13.38
CA SER A 695 -7.31 4.85 -13.41
C SER A 695 -8.64 4.15 -13.70
N LEU A 696 -9.76 4.86 -13.58
CA LEU A 696 -11.09 4.33 -13.86
C LEU A 696 -11.58 4.74 -15.26
N ALA A 697 -10.83 5.55 -16.01
CA ALA A 697 -11.23 6.07 -17.32
C ALA A 697 -10.78 5.15 -18.48
N VAL A 698 -11.72 4.42 -19.08
CA VAL A 698 -11.41 3.37 -20.07
C VAL A 698 -11.61 3.76 -21.54
N GLU A 699 -12.23 4.90 -21.86
CA GLU A 699 -12.60 5.19 -23.25
C GLU A 699 -11.46 5.75 -24.12
N GLY A 700 -10.55 6.51 -23.50
CA GLY A 700 -9.41 7.15 -24.17
C GLY A 700 -9.79 8.44 -24.90
N HIS A 701 -9.07 8.75 -25.98
CA HIS A 701 -9.31 9.94 -26.79
C HIS A 701 -10.66 9.88 -27.54
N THR A 702 -11.24 11.04 -27.75
CA THR A 702 -12.67 11.25 -27.97
C THR A 702 -13.05 11.15 -29.44
N VAL A 703 -12.13 11.61 -30.29
CA VAL A 703 -12.24 11.59 -31.75
C VAL A 703 -11.22 10.65 -32.41
N HIS A 704 -10.34 9.99 -31.64
CA HIS A 704 -9.30 9.13 -32.23
C HIS A 704 -9.80 7.69 -32.31
N PRO A 705 -9.75 7.03 -33.49
CA PRO A 705 -10.31 5.69 -33.64
C PRO A 705 -9.55 4.64 -32.83
N LEU A 706 -8.23 4.76 -32.74
CA LEU A 706 -7.35 3.85 -31.98
C LEU A 706 -6.96 4.44 -30.60
N ALA A 707 -7.95 4.93 -29.86
CA ALA A 707 -7.77 5.68 -28.60
C ALA A 707 -6.97 4.96 -27.50
N LYS A 708 -6.88 3.63 -27.53
CA LYS A 708 -6.12 2.80 -26.58
C LYS A 708 -4.92 2.09 -27.22
N LEU A 709 -4.42 2.57 -28.37
CA LEU A 709 -3.18 2.05 -28.95
C LEU A 709 -1.99 2.29 -28.01
N ARG A 710 -1.17 1.26 -27.83
CA ARG A 710 -0.04 1.18 -26.89
C ARG A 710 1.18 0.53 -27.56
N ARG A 711 1.52 0.94 -28.77
CA ARG A 711 2.54 0.28 -29.59
C ARG A 711 3.92 0.47 -28.96
N GLY A 712 4.66 -0.63 -28.81
CA GLY A 712 5.95 -0.70 -28.12
C GLY A 712 5.88 -1.50 -26.82
N PHE A 713 4.70 -1.64 -26.21
CA PHE A 713 4.50 -2.54 -25.08
C PHE A 713 4.11 -3.95 -25.55
N SER A 714 4.63 -4.96 -24.85
CA SER A 714 3.98 -6.27 -24.76
C SER A 714 2.61 -6.16 -24.07
N GLU A 715 1.76 -7.18 -24.19
CA GLU A 715 0.45 -7.18 -23.51
C GLU A 715 0.57 -7.08 -21.99
N ALA A 716 1.57 -7.76 -21.39
CA ALA A 716 1.84 -7.71 -19.96
C ALA A 716 2.29 -6.31 -19.49
N GLU A 717 3.23 -5.69 -20.20
CA GLU A 717 3.67 -4.32 -19.91
C GLU A 717 2.53 -3.31 -20.10
N GLY A 718 1.76 -3.48 -21.18
CA GLY A 718 0.62 -2.65 -21.52
C GLY A 718 -0.51 -2.76 -20.51
N ALA A 719 -0.65 -3.87 -19.80
CA ALA A 719 -1.60 -4.02 -18.69
C ALA A 719 -1.05 -3.45 -17.38
N ALA A 720 0.24 -3.64 -17.09
CA ALA A 720 0.83 -3.29 -15.81
C ALA A 720 1.22 -1.82 -15.66
N PHE A 721 1.82 -1.20 -16.69
CA PHE A 721 2.23 0.22 -16.64
C PHE A 721 1.07 1.18 -16.85
N ALA A 722 -0.08 0.66 -17.24
CA ALA A 722 -1.23 1.48 -17.52
C ALA A 722 -1.96 1.91 -16.24
N PRO A 723 -2.59 3.11 -16.26
CA PRO A 723 -3.36 3.62 -15.12
C PRO A 723 -4.46 2.65 -14.69
N GLU A 724 -5.07 1.92 -15.62
CA GLU A 724 -6.20 1.02 -15.33
C GLU A 724 -5.87 -0.13 -14.37
N SER A 725 -4.59 -0.48 -14.23
CA SER A 725 -4.14 -1.46 -13.23
C SER A 725 -4.46 -1.02 -11.79
N GLY A 726 -4.47 0.30 -11.53
CA GLY A 726 -4.58 0.87 -10.20
C GLY A 726 -3.39 0.55 -9.28
N GLN A 727 -2.30 0.04 -9.84
CA GLN A 727 -1.11 -0.38 -9.09
C GLN A 727 0.01 0.66 -9.25
N PRO A 728 0.81 0.89 -8.19
CA PRO A 728 1.99 1.75 -8.30
C PRO A 728 3.07 1.04 -9.11
N LEU A 729 3.79 1.80 -9.93
CA LEU A 729 5.04 1.40 -10.56
C LEU A 729 6.22 2.09 -9.87
N GLU A 730 7.43 1.57 -10.08
CA GLU A 730 8.64 2.03 -9.38
C GLU A 730 9.52 2.85 -10.30
N LEU A 731 9.47 4.18 -10.13
CA LEU A 731 10.39 5.08 -10.83
C LEU A 731 11.82 4.84 -10.38
N ARG A 732 12.71 4.75 -11.37
CA ARG A 732 14.14 4.53 -11.18
C ARG A 732 14.82 5.86 -10.88
N ILE A 733 15.62 5.90 -9.82
CA ILE A 733 16.50 7.03 -9.54
C ILE A 733 17.80 6.81 -10.33
N VAL A 734 18.19 7.81 -11.11
CA VAL A 734 19.40 7.78 -11.93
C VAL A 734 20.27 8.98 -11.60
N ALA A 735 21.54 8.72 -11.36
CA ALA A 735 22.56 9.73 -11.18
C ALA A 735 23.26 10.03 -12.49
N LEU A 736 23.33 11.31 -12.85
CA LEU A 736 23.87 11.79 -14.11
C LEU A 736 25.04 12.73 -13.87
N SER A 737 26.07 12.59 -14.70
CA SER A 737 27.15 13.58 -14.81
C SER A 737 26.56 14.91 -15.28
N PRO A 738 26.86 16.04 -14.62
CA PRO A 738 26.44 17.37 -15.06
C PRO A 738 26.83 17.73 -16.50
N ARG A 739 27.81 17.04 -17.08
CA ARG A 739 28.28 17.26 -18.46
C ARG A 739 27.36 16.62 -19.51
N LEU A 740 26.55 15.63 -19.14
CA LEU A 740 25.66 14.93 -20.05
C LEU A 740 24.27 15.57 -20.13
N ILE A 741 23.97 16.53 -19.29
CA ILE A 741 22.63 17.08 -19.17
C ILE A 741 22.59 18.59 -19.30
N GLU A 742 21.45 19.05 -19.77
CA GLU A 742 21.01 20.42 -19.71
C GLU A 742 19.84 20.53 -18.73
N ARG A 743 19.70 21.70 -18.09
CA ARG A 743 18.70 21.99 -17.08
C ARG A 743 17.85 23.18 -17.52
N SER A 744 16.59 23.20 -17.11
CA SER A 744 15.74 24.37 -17.30
C SER A 744 16.35 25.61 -16.63
N ALA A 745 16.09 26.80 -17.19
CA ALA A 745 16.56 28.07 -16.61
C ALA A 745 15.92 28.37 -15.24
N VAL A 746 14.74 27.77 -15.00
CA VAL A 746 13.96 27.91 -13.76
C VAL A 746 14.03 26.60 -12.97
N GLY A 747 14.20 26.71 -11.65
CA GLY A 747 14.14 25.60 -10.71
C GLY A 747 15.36 24.66 -10.76
N SER A 748 15.28 23.55 -10.02
CA SER A 748 16.33 22.53 -10.02
C SER A 748 15.72 21.18 -9.67
N LEU A 749 15.61 20.30 -10.67
CA LEU A 749 14.99 18.99 -10.52
C LEU A 749 15.68 18.15 -9.43
N SER A 750 17.02 18.13 -9.38
CA SER A 750 17.73 17.39 -8.33
C SER A 750 17.52 17.98 -6.93
N ARG A 751 17.34 19.31 -6.81
CA ARG A 751 16.96 19.95 -5.54
C ARG A 751 15.55 19.55 -5.14
N ASP A 752 14.59 19.61 -6.05
CA ASP A 752 13.20 19.26 -5.80
C ASP A 752 13.06 17.78 -5.38
N VAL A 753 13.79 16.87 -6.04
CA VAL A 753 13.87 15.44 -5.64
C VAL A 753 14.46 15.30 -4.24
N ARG A 754 15.53 16.04 -3.91
CA ARG A 754 16.16 16.00 -2.57
C ARG A 754 15.24 16.50 -1.47
N GLU A 755 14.47 17.55 -1.74
CA GLU A 755 13.54 18.14 -0.76
C GLU A 755 12.28 17.30 -0.58
N ALA A 756 11.78 16.67 -1.66
CA ALA A 756 10.63 15.78 -1.58
C ALA A 756 11.00 14.41 -0.98
N PHE A 757 12.18 13.87 -1.30
CA PHE A 757 12.62 12.51 -0.95
C PHE A 757 14.03 12.53 -0.33
N PRO A 758 14.18 13.07 0.89
CA PRO A 758 15.49 13.26 1.53
C PRO A 758 16.19 11.93 1.82
N GLU A 759 15.49 10.91 2.32
CA GLU A 759 16.08 9.60 2.63
C GLU A 759 16.53 8.87 1.36
N HIS A 760 15.72 8.87 0.29
CA HIS A 760 16.12 8.33 -1.01
C HIS A 760 17.39 9.00 -1.54
N THR A 761 17.45 10.33 -1.44
CA THR A 761 18.61 11.10 -1.89
C THR A 761 19.84 10.83 -1.04
N ARG A 762 19.67 10.68 0.29
CA ARG A 762 20.76 10.34 1.21
C ARG A 762 21.35 8.98 0.85
N LEU A 763 20.52 7.95 0.63
CA LEU A 763 20.98 6.62 0.24
C LEU A 763 21.61 6.63 -1.15
N ALA A 764 21.01 7.29 -2.13
CA ALA A 764 21.57 7.42 -3.47
C ALA A 764 22.97 8.05 -3.43
N ARG A 765 23.18 9.12 -2.67
CA ARG A 765 24.49 9.75 -2.52
C ARG A 765 25.49 8.87 -1.78
N ALA A 766 25.05 8.12 -0.77
CA ALA A 766 25.92 7.20 -0.05
C ALA A 766 26.35 6.01 -0.93
N GLU A 767 25.44 5.47 -1.76
CA GLU A 767 25.73 4.44 -2.77
C GLU A 767 26.77 4.94 -3.79
N LEU A 768 26.59 6.17 -4.29
CA LEU A 768 27.56 6.79 -5.20
C LEU A 768 28.91 7.06 -4.53
N ALA A 769 28.90 7.53 -3.28
CA ALA A 769 30.12 7.90 -2.55
C ALA A 769 31.00 6.68 -2.24
N ALA A 770 30.40 5.50 -2.07
CA ALA A 770 31.12 4.25 -1.93
C ALA A 770 31.94 3.88 -3.19
N LEU A 771 31.55 4.39 -4.36
CA LEU A 771 32.24 4.15 -5.63
C LEU A 771 33.20 5.30 -6.00
N ASP A 772 32.69 6.54 -5.93
CA ASP A 772 33.45 7.76 -6.18
C ASP A 772 32.85 8.93 -5.36
N PRO A 773 33.52 9.34 -4.26
CA PRO A 773 33.09 10.45 -3.42
C PRO A 773 32.96 11.80 -4.15
N GLN A 774 33.81 12.06 -5.15
CA GLN A 774 33.77 13.33 -5.89
C GLN A 774 32.61 13.33 -6.88
N ALA A 775 32.37 12.20 -7.57
CA ALA A 775 31.22 12.05 -8.44
C ALA A 775 29.91 12.16 -7.65
N ALA A 776 29.83 11.58 -6.45
CA ALA A 776 28.65 11.65 -5.59
C ALA A 776 28.23 13.07 -5.22
N GLN A 777 29.19 13.99 -5.05
CA GLN A 777 28.90 15.41 -4.77
C GLN A 777 28.41 16.16 -6.00
N ARG A 778 28.92 15.80 -7.19
CA ARG A 778 28.62 16.48 -8.46
C ARG A 778 27.42 15.90 -9.19
N ALA A 779 27.01 14.67 -8.85
CA ALA A 779 25.94 13.97 -9.54
C ALA A 779 24.59 14.67 -9.40
N GLU A 780 23.87 14.72 -10.51
CA GLU A 780 22.51 15.21 -10.62
C GLU A 780 21.56 14.02 -10.58
N LEU A 781 20.60 14.04 -9.66
CA LEU A 781 19.62 12.97 -9.53
C LEU A 781 18.37 13.30 -10.33
N THR A 782 17.93 12.35 -11.16
CA THR A 782 16.66 12.42 -11.89
C THR A 782 15.86 11.12 -11.74
N LEU A 783 14.63 11.13 -12.26
CA LEU A 783 13.68 10.02 -12.22
C LEU A 783 13.37 9.54 -13.64
N VAL A 784 13.40 8.23 -13.83
CA VAL A 784 13.21 7.57 -15.12
C VAL A 784 12.16 6.47 -15.00
N HIS A 785 11.32 6.34 -16.01
CA HIS A 785 10.34 5.24 -16.08
C HIS A 785 11.07 3.89 -16.22
N PRO A 786 10.67 2.82 -15.50
CA PRO A 786 11.36 1.52 -15.57
C PRO A 786 11.44 0.95 -16.99
N TRP A 787 10.35 1.03 -17.77
CA TRP A 787 10.39 0.65 -19.19
C TRP A 787 11.41 1.46 -20.01
N GLN A 788 11.51 2.77 -19.77
CA GLN A 788 12.45 3.63 -20.51
C GLN A 788 13.89 3.31 -20.16
N TRP A 789 14.16 2.97 -18.90
CA TRP A 789 15.47 2.48 -18.49
C TRP A 789 15.85 1.23 -19.28
N GLU A 790 14.96 0.24 -19.30
CA GLU A 790 15.25 -1.08 -19.88
C GLU A 790 15.37 -1.06 -21.40
N HIS A 791 14.40 -0.46 -22.08
CA HIS A 791 14.27 -0.60 -23.54
C HIS A 791 15.03 0.46 -24.32
N VAL A 792 15.40 1.57 -23.66
CA VAL A 792 16.06 2.71 -24.31
C VAL A 792 17.38 3.05 -23.63
N ILE A 793 17.36 3.45 -22.36
CA ILE A 793 18.56 4.06 -21.75
C ILE A 793 19.69 3.04 -21.61
N ALA A 794 19.41 1.83 -21.13
CA ALA A 794 20.40 0.78 -20.97
C ALA A 794 21.09 0.38 -22.28
N ARG A 795 20.40 0.52 -23.42
CA ARG A 795 20.93 0.21 -24.75
C ARG A 795 21.62 1.42 -25.39
N GLU A 796 20.88 2.52 -25.53
CA GLU A 796 21.32 3.69 -26.27
C GLU A 796 22.42 4.47 -25.57
N PHE A 797 22.53 4.38 -24.23
CA PHE A 797 23.54 5.07 -23.42
C PHE A 797 24.51 4.10 -22.74
N ALA A 798 24.67 2.89 -23.29
CA ALA A 798 25.62 1.89 -22.77
C ALA A 798 27.05 2.48 -22.58
N PRO A 799 27.61 3.28 -23.52
CA PRO A 799 28.94 3.86 -23.33
C PRO A 799 29.04 4.80 -22.12
N GLU A 800 28.02 5.62 -21.87
CA GLU A 800 27.97 6.54 -20.72
C GLU A 800 27.77 5.80 -19.40
N ILE A 801 27.02 4.69 -19.43
CA ILE A 801 26.84 3.79 -18.29
C ILE A 801 28.16 3.10 -17.95
N GLU A 802 28.88 2.56 -18.95
CA GLU A 802 30.18 1.91 -18.78
C GLU A 802 31.24 2.87 -18.22
N ARG A 803 31.23 4.14 -18.65
CA ARG A 803 32.10 5.19 -18.08
C ARG A 803 31.65 5.68 -16.70
N GLY A 804 30.48 5.26 -16.23
CA GLY A 804 29.91 5.69 -14.95
C GLY A 804 29.42 7.13 -14.93
N GLU A 805 29.16 7.72 -16.10
CA GLU A 805 28.57 9.05 -16.24
C GLU A 805 27.04 9.00 -16.09
N ILE A 806 26.42 7.85 -16.34
CA ILE A 806 25.04 7.51 -15.99
C ILE A 806 25.07 6.32 -15.04
N ARG A 807 24.50 6.46 -13.85
CA ARG A 807 24.46 5.39 -12.85
C ARG A 807 23.05 5.17 -12.33
N LEU A 808 22.60 3.93 -12.42
CA LEU A 808 21.35 3.48 -11.81
C LEU A 808 21.56 3.34 -10.29
N ILE A 809 20.71 3.99 -9.50
CA ILE A 809 20.68 3.77 -8.04
C ILE A 809 19.87 2.50 -7.78
N ARG A 810 20.48 1.54 -7.07
CA ARG A 810 19.89 0.22 -6.77
C ARG A 810 19.24 0.14 -5.40
N SER A 811 19.69 0.99 -4.47
CA SER A 811 19.23 1.01 -3.08
C SER A 811 17.78 1.47 -2.89
N CYS A 812 17.19 2.22 -3.83
CA CYS A 812 15.84 2.74 -3.67
C CYS A 812 15.14 3.09 -4.99
N THR A 813 13.81 3.16 -4.95
CA THR A 813 12.92 3.57 -6.05
C THR A 813 11.83 4.52 -5.52
N ILE A 814 11.09 5.18 -6.41
CA ILE A 814 9.93 6.00 -6.02
C ILE A 814 8.66 5.35 -6.55
N ALA A 815 7.84 4.81 -5.63
CA ALA A 815 6.54 4.26 -5.97
C ALA A 815 5.58 5.38 -6.42
N ALA A 816 5.02 5.27 -7.62
CA ALA A 816 4.14 6.28 -8.18
C ALA A 816 3.01 5.66 -9.02
N LEU A 817 1.84 6.29 -9.00
CA LEU A 817 0.70 5.91 -9.81
C LEU A 817 0.74 6.64 -11.17
N PRO A 818 0.63 5.93 -12.30
CA PRO A 818 0.52 6.56 -13.60
C PRO A 818 -0.84 7.26 -13.76
N THR A 819 -0.82 8.42 -14.41
CA THR A 819 -2.02 9.14 -14.87
C THR A 819 -2.48 8.61 -16.24
N ILE A 820 -3.54 9.19 -16.81
CA ILE A 820 -4.00 8.83 -18.16
C ILE A 820 -2.94 9.01 -19.26
N SER A 821 -1.89 9.79 -19.00
CA SER A 821 -0.75 9.93 -19.92
C SER A 821 0.23 8.75 -19.89
N ILE A 822 0.11 7.83 -18.92
CA ILE A 822 1.04 6.74 -18.58
C ILE A 822 2.40 7.26 -18.06
N ARG A 823 3.03 8.19 -18.77
CA ARG A 823 4.37 8.73 -18.47
C ARG A 823 4.42 9.88 -17.46
N THR A 824 3.27 10.41 -17.04
CA THR A 824 3.17 11.36 -15.92
C THR A 824 2.66 10.60 -14.70
N LEU A 825 3.42 10.65 -13.61
CA LEU A 825 3.19 9.84 -12.43
C LEU A 825 3.06 10.72 -11.18
N ILE A 826 2.27 10.23 -10.23
CA ILE A 826 2.01 10.87 -8.94
C ILE A 826 2.57 9.95 -7.84
N PRO A 827 3.50 10.40 -6.99
CA PRO A 827 4.04 9.60 -5.88
C PRO A 827 2.93 9.02 -5.00
N LEU A 828 3.05 7.72 -4.67
CA LEU A 828 2.08 7.01 -3.84
C LEU A 828 2.04 7.59 -2.42
N ALA A 829 3.21 7.69 -1.79
CA ALA A 829 3.39 8.41 -0.53
C ALA A 829 3.67 9.89 -0.81
N PRO A 830 3.17 10.81 0.04
CA PRO A 830 3.53 12.22 -0.08
C PRO A 830 5.02 12.41 0.19
N GLY A 831 5.62 13.43 -0.42
CA GLY A 831 6.99 13.84 -0.10
C GLY A 831 7.09 14.39 1.33
N ALA A 832 8.32 14.68 1.78
CA ALA A 832 8.59 15.17 3.14
C ALA A 832 7.85 16.48 3.52
N ARG A 833 7.37 17.24 2.53
CA ARG A 833 6.55 18.46 2.71
C ARG A 833 5.04 18.22 2.59
N GLY A 834 4.58 16.98 2.50
CA GLY A 834 3.17 16.62 2.30
C GLY A 834 2.67 16.67 0.85
N ALA A 835 3.41 17.31 -0.06
CA ALA A 835 3.04 17.48 -1.46
C ALA A 835 3.35 16.24 -2.35
N ARG A 836 2.59 16.08 -3.43
CA ARG A 836 2.76 15.09 -4.50
C ARG A 836 3.03 15.77 -5.85
N PRO A 837 4.29 15.94 -6.22
CA PRO A 837 4.65 16.50 -7.52
C PRO A 837 4.22 15.56 -8.65
N PHE A 838 3.84 16.13 -9.79
CA PHE A 838 3.64 15.34 -11.01
C PHE A 838 5.00 15.18 -11.70
N ILE A 839 5.41 13.92 -11.90
CA ILE A 839 6.70 13.57 -12.50
C ILE A 839 6.44 13.07 -13.92
N LYS A 840 6.80 13.86 -14.93
CA LYS A 840 6.66 13.49 -16.35
C LYS A 840 8.00 12.97 -16.86
N THR A 841 8.01 11.74 -17.35
CA THR A 841 9.21 11.03 -17.81
C THR A 841 9.18 10.84 -19.33
N ALA A 842 10.35 10.75 -19.96
CA ALA A 842 10.45 10.24 -21.33
C ALA A 842 9.99 8.77 -21.37
N MET A 843 9.26 8.41 -22.42
CA MET A 843 8.81 7.03 -22.65
C MET A 843 8.63 6.79 -24.14
N ASP A 844 9.51 5.99 -24.74
CA ASP A 844 9.59 5.82 -26.18
C ASP A 844 8.60 4.80 -26.77
N VAL A 845 7.31 5.00 -26.45
CA VAL A 845 6.20 4.20 -26.96
C VAL A 845 5.24 5.08 -27.76
N VAL A 846 4.48 4.47 -28.66
CA VAL A 846 3.43 5.18 -29.40
C VAL A 846 2.10 4.99 -28.67
N LEU A 847 1.61 6.07 -28.07
CA LEU A 847 0.29 6.12 -27.46
C LEU A 847 -0.63 6.93 -28.38
N THR A 848 -1.76 6.33 -28.74
CA THR A 848 -2.68 6.82 -29.79
C THR A 848 -1.98 6.95 -31.16
N SER A 849 -1.54 8.14 -31.55
CA SER A 849 -0.90 8.42 -32.85
C SER A 849 0.48 9.06 -32.73
N THR A 850 0.97 9.28 -31.51
CA THR A 850 2.21 10.02 -31.28
C THR A 850 3.22 9.23 -30.47
N ARG A 851 4.48 9.26 -30.92
CA ARG A 851 5.62 8.72 -30.18
C ARG A 851 5.87 9.59 -28.96
N ARG A 852 5.77 9.02 -27.75
CA ARG A 852 5.80 9.73 -26.46
C ARG A 852 7.21 9.98 -25.91
N SER A 853 8.16 10.12 -26.82
CA SER A 853 9.44 10.77 -26.59
C SER A 853 9.23 12.22 -26.10
N MET A 854 10.14 12.76 -25.28
CA MET A 854 10.07 14.15 -24.80
C MET A 854 11.24 14.93 -25.40
N SER A 855 10.98 16.04 -26.09
CA SER A 855 12.06 16.87 -26.64
C SER A 855 12.73 17.68 -25.54
N GLN A 856 13.99 18.08 -25.78
CA GLN A 856 14.71 19.03 -24.94
C GLN A 856 13.89 20.32 -24.73
N ASP A 857 13.28 20.87 -25.78
CA ASP A 857 12.44 22.08 -25.67
C ASP A 857 11.27 21.89 -24.71
N SER A 858 10.61 20.72 -24.78
CA SER A 858 9.48 20.39 -23.90
C SER A 858 9.91 20.17 -22.45
N ALA A 859 11.13 19.69 -22.21
CA ALA A 859 11.62 19.46 -20.85
C ALA A 859 12.17 20.75 -20.22
N LEU A 860 12.82 21.60 -21.01
CA LEU A 860 13.66 22.70 -20.51
C LEU A 860 13.00 24.07 -20.63
N GLY A 861 12.21 24.31 -21.69
CA GLY A 861 11.59 25.61 -21.97
C GLY A 861 10.21 25.80 -21.32
N THR A 862 9.46 24.72 -21.10
CA THR A 862 8.10 24.83 -20.59
C THR A 862 7.97 25.36 -19.15
N PRO A 863 8.98 25.26 -18.25
CA PRO A 863 8.95 25.98 -16.98
C PRO A 863 8.82 27.51 -17.09
N GLU A 864 9.51 28.13 -18.05
CA GLU A 864 9.39 29.57 -18.29
C GLU A 864 8.05 29.92 -18.95
N VAL A 865 7.60 29.07 -19.87
CA VAL A 865 6.26 29.18 -20.46
C VAL A 865 5.19 29.10 -19.37
N ALA A 866 5.29 28.18 -18.41
CA ALA A 866 4.33 28.06 -17.32
C ALA A 866 4.21 29.35 -16.48
N LEU A 867 5.33 30.03 -16.22
CA LEU A 867 5.33 31.34 -15.54
C LEU A 867 4.62 32.43 -16.36
N LEU A 868 4.86 32.46 -17.67
CA LEU A 868 4.15 33.37 -18.56
C LEU A 868 2.64 33.07 -18.56
N ILE A 869 2.25 31.81 -18.72
CA ILE A 869 0.84 31.40 -18.74
C ILE A 869 0.16 31.74 -17.42
N ASP A 870 0.76 31.45 -16.26
CA ASP A 870 0.20 31.79 -14.96
C ASP A 870 -0.04 33.31 -14.83
N ALA A 871 0.94 34.13 -15.20
CA ALA A 871 0.82 35.58 -15.18
C ALA A 871 -0.24 36.12 -16.14
N LEU A 872 -0.39 35.53 -17.33
CA LEU A 872 -1.40 35.93 -18.30
C LEU A 872 -2.80 35.48 -17.88
N VAL A 873 -2.96 34.25 -17.38
CA VAL A 873 -4.23 33.73 -16.85
C VAL A 873 -4.72 34.62 -15.71
N ALA A 874 -3.84 35.03 -14.80
CA ALA A 874 -4.20 35.95 -13.71
C ALA A 874 -4.70 37.33 -14.20
N ARG A 875 -4.39 37.73 -15.44
CA ARG A 875 -4.87 38.98 -16.06
C ARG A 875 -6.14 38.80 -16.87
N THR A 876 -6.33 37.63 -17.49
CA THR A 876 -7.43 37.37 -18.41
C THR A 876 -8.62 36.67 -17.78
N ASP A 877 -8.41 35.85 -16.74
CA ASP A 877 -9.49 35.13 -16.08
C ASP A 877 -10.36 36.08 -15.25
N THR A 878 -11.51 36.48 -15.80
CA THR A 878 -12.49 37.34 -15.12
C THR A 878 -13.22 36.63 -13.99
N THR A 879 -13.15 35.29 -13.92
CA THR A 879 -13.84 34.50 -12.90
C THR A 879 -12.97 34.24 -11.66
N GLY A 880 -11.65 34.28 -11.80
CA GLY A 880 -10.68 33.88 -10.77
C GLY A 880 -10.76 32.39 -10.40
N ARG A 881 -11.37 31.55 -11.23
CA ARG A 881 -11.61 30.12 -10.97
C ARG A 881 -10.65 29.20 -11.70
N THR A 882 -9.84 29.71 -12.63
CA THR A 882 -8.84 28.93 -13.36
C THR A 882 -7.48 29.02 -12.69
N ARG A 883 -6.81 27.88 -12.55
CA ARG A 883 -5.45 27.78 -11.99
C ARG A 883 -4.49 27.12 -12.97
N VAL A 884 -3.20 27.30 -12.75
CA VAL A 884 -2.13 26.71 -13.56
C VAL A 884 -1.30 25.77 -12.68
N VAL A 885 -1.07 24.53 -13.14
CA VAL A 885 -0.06 23.65 -12.51
C VAL A 885 1.31 24.10 -13.00
N MET A 886 2.12 24.62 -12.08
CA MET A 886 3.47 25.08 -12.39
C MET A 886 4.38 23.91 -12.78
N GLU A 887 4.97 23.98 -13.97
CA GLU A 887 6.10 23.16 -14.37
C GLU A 887 7.37 23.81 -13.79
N ARG A 888 7.95 23.22 -12.74
CA ARG A 888 8.95 23.90 -11.90
C ARG A 888 10.37 23.73 -12.39
N ALA A 889 10.71 22.56 -12.91
CA ALA A 889 12.06 22.24 -13.34
C ALA A 889 12.06 21.07 -14.32
N GLY A 890 13.05 21.03 -15.21
CA GLY A 890 13.30 19.89 -16.08
C GLY A 890 14.77 19.66 -16.37
N VAL A 891 15.06 18.44 -16.80
CA VAL A 891 16.37 17.95 -17.20
C VAL A 891 16.22 17.17 -18.51
N ALA A 892 17.17 17.34 -19.42
CA ALA A 892 17.28 16.57 -20.65
C ALA A 892 18.75 16.26 -20.98
N TYR A 893 18.99 15.23 -21.79
CA TYR A 893 20.32 14.94 -22.34
C TYR A 893 20.83 16.11 -23.18
N ALA A 894 22.11 16.48 -23.06
CA ALA A 894 22.70 17.66 -23.72
C ALA A 894 23.43 17.36 -25.04
N GLY A 895 23.63 16.10 -25.41
CA GLY A 895 24.40 15.76 -26.61
C GLY A 895 23.65 16.00 -27.92
N ASP A 896 24.39 16.39 -28.96
CA ASP A 896 23.90 16.62 -30.33
C ASP A 896 23.87 15.34 -31.20
N ASP A 897 23.59 14.20 -30.56
CA ASP A 897 23.58 12.89 -31.20
C ASP A 897 22.27 12.61 -31.98
N THR A 898 21.95 11.32 -32.15
CA THR A 898 20.70 10.84 -32.75
C THR A 898 19.46 11.41 -32.06
N VAL A 899 18.34 11.46 -32.79
CA VAL A 899 17.05 11.93 -32.26
C VAL A 899 16.58 11.04 -31.10
N GLU A 900 16.85 9.75 -31.19
CA GLU A 900 16.57 8.74 -30.17
C GLU A 900 17.25 9.09 -28.84
N ARG A 901 18.56 9.41 -28.87
CA ARG A 901 19.31 9.81 -27.66
C ARG A 901 18.79 11.14 -27.10
N ARG A 902 18.59 12.16 -27.95
CA ARG A 902 18.10 13.48 -27.52
C ARG A 902 16.74 13.45 -26.82
N ARG A 903 15.90 12.47 -27.14
CA ARG A 903 14.56 12.33 -26.53
C ARG A 903 14.42 11.14 -25.58
N GLY A 904 15.49 10.37 -25.41
CA GLY A 904 15.51 9.14 -24.64
C GLY A 904 15.73 9.35 -23.13
N LEU A 905 16.32 10.49 -22.74
CA LEU A 905 16.58 10.84 -21.35
C LEU A 905 16.11 12.27 -21.06
N SER A 906 14.90 12.39 -20.51
CA SER A 906 14.34 13.68 -20.09
C SER A 906 13.30 13.48 -18.99
N THR A 907 13.25 14.42 -18.05
CA THR A 907 12.32 14.42 -16.92
C THR A 907 11.85 15.85 -16.65
N LEU A 908 10.56 16.02 -16.39
CA LEU A 908 9.93 17.28 -16.03
C LEU A 908 9.19 17.12 -14.70
N TRP A 909 9.41 18.08 -13.80
CA TRP A 909 8.82 18.14 -12.47
C TRP A 909 7.78 19.25 -12.39
N ARG A 910 6.57 18.90 -11.97
CA ARG A 910 5.48 19.87 -11.78
C ARG A 910 5.02 19.90 -10.32
N ALA A 911 4.45 21.04 -9.94
CA ALA A 911 3.82 21.23 -8.62
C ALA A 911 2.72 20.20 -8.35
N ASP A 912 2.36 20.06 -7.08
CA ASP A 912 1.16 19.31 -6.71
C ASP A 912 -0.07 20.09 -7.20
N VAL A 913 -1.05 19.36 -7.74
CA VAL A 913 -2.30 19.96 -8.20
C VAL A 913 -3.15 20.49 -7.05
N LEU A 914 -2.92 19.98 -5.83
CA LEU A 914 -3.60 20.44 -4.62
C LEU A 914 -2.97 21.70 -4.02
N ASP A 915 -1.78 22.12 -4.49
CA ASP A 915 -1.12 23.35 -4.00
C ASP A 915 -2.07 24.56 -4.18
N GLY A 916 -2.50 25.16 -3.07
CA GLY A 916 -3.39 26.32 -3.07
C GLY A 916 -4.88 26.02 -3.30
N LEU A 917 -5.30 24.74 -3.34
CA LEU A 917 -6.72 24.38 -3.34
C LEU A 917 -7.30 24.37 -1.90
N PRO A 918 -8.50 24.94 -1.68
CA PRO A 918 -9.20 24.83 -0.39
C PRO A 918 -9.42 23.38 0.05
N ASP A 919 -9.58 23.15 1.35
CA ASP A 919 -9.97 21.84 1.86
C ASP A 919 -11.31 21.37 1.27
N GLY A 920 -11.38 20.07 0.97
CA GLY A 920 -12.53 19.47 0.28
C GLY A 920 -12.55 19.65 -1.24
N GLU A 921 -11.72 20.53 -1.82
CA GLU A 921 -11.54 20.59 -3.27
C GLU A 921 -10.57 19.51 -3.78
N ILE A 922 -10.95 18.88 -4.89
CA ILE A 922 -10.15 17.91 -5.63
C ILE A 922 -9.98 18.38 -7.07
N ALA A 923 -8.95 17.88 -7.74
CA ALA A 923 -8.74 18.12 -9.16
C ALA A 923 -8.64 16.80 -9.91
N VAL A 924 -9.38 16.67 -11.01
CA VAL A 924 -9.44 15.45 -11.82
C VAL A 924 -9.30 15.80 -13.31
N SER A 925 -8.75 14.90 -14.12
CA SER A 925 -8.65 15.16 -15.57
C SER A 925 -10.04 15.27 -16.18
N ALA A 926 -10.30 16.29 -17.01
CA ALA A 926 -11.63 16.48 -17.61
C ALA A 926 -12.03 15.28 -18.49
N CYS A 927 -11.07 14.64 -19.13
CA CYS A 927 -11.31 13.43 -19.92
C CYS A 927 -11.78 12.23 -19.08
N ALA A 928 -11.43 12.18 -17.79
CA ALA A 928 -11.82 11.08 -16.91
C ALA A 928 -13.27 11.21 -16.41
N LEU A 929 -13.89 12.38 -16.59
CA LEU A 929 -15.34 12.55 -16.41
C LEU A 929 -16.16 11.83 -17.48
N ARG A 930 -15.50 11.39 -18.57
CA ARG A 930 -16.11 10.76 -19.73
C ARG A 930 -15.94 9.25 -19.67
N GLY A 931 -17.05 8.57 -19.41
CA GLY A 931 -17.20 7.15 -19.66
C GLY A 931 -16.47 6.23 -18.68
N GLN A 932 -17.26 5.36 -18.05
CA GLN A 932 -16.80 4.14 -17.38
C GLN A 932 -16.96 2.96 -18.35
N PRO A 933 -16.54 1.73 -17.99
CA PRO A 933 -16.89 0.56 -18.79
C PRO A 933 -18.40 0.54 -19.12
N PRO A 934 -18.81 0.06 -20.30
CA PRO A 934 -20.23 0.02 -20.66
C PRO A 934 -21.09 -0.63 -19.57
N GLY A 935 -22.18 0.06 -19.19
CA GLY A 935 -23.09 -0.33 -18.10
C GLY A 935 -22.82 0.35 -16.76
N GLU A 936 -21.72 1.08 -16.63
CA GLU A 936 -21.35 1.81 -15.41
C GLU A 936 -21.76 3.29 -15.49
N GLU A 937 -22.16 3.87 -14.36
CA GLU A 937 -22.53 5.29 -14.28
C GLU A 937 -21.31 6.19 -14.57
N ALA A 938 -21.46 7.15 -15.48
CA ALA A 938 -20.39 8.12 -15.76
C ALA A 938 -20.20 9.08 -14.56
N PRO A 939 -18.95 9.49 -14.23
CA PRO A 939 -18.68 10.40 -13.11
C PRO A 939 -19.44 11.73 -13.22
N LEU A 940 -19.69 12.14 -14.46
CA LEU A 940 -20.37 13.37 -14.82
C LEU A 940 -21.88 13.33 -14.51
N ALA A 941 -22.51 12.15 -14.43
CA ALA A 941 -23.94 12.02 -14.18
C ALA A 941 -24.37 12.64 -12.85
N GLN A 942 -23.60 12.40 -11.78
CA GLN A 942 -23.87 13.00 -10.46
C GLN A 942 -23.68 14.53 -10.46
N LEU A 943 -22.70 15.03 -11.22
CA LEU A 943 -22.47 16.46 -11.35
C LEU A 943 -23.60 17.15 -12.13
N VAL A 944 -24.05 16.54 -13.22
CA VAL A 944 -25.18 17.02 -14.04
C VAL A 944 -26.48 16.95 -13.27
N ALA A 945 -26.74 15.86 -12.55
CA ALA A 945 -27.92 15.71 -11.70
C ALA A 945 -27.99 16.79 -10.60
N ARG A 946 -26.84 17.20 -10.05
CA ARG A 946 -26.77 18.20 -8.99
C ARG A 946 -26.79 19.64 -9.49
N GLU A 947 -26.08 19.96 -10.57
CA GLU A 947 -25.97 21.36 -11.06
C GLU A 947 -26.90 21.70 -12.23
N GLY A 948 -27.36 20.70 -12.99
CA GLY A 948 -28.08 20.84 -14.25
C GLY A 948 -27.15 21.00 -15.46
N ALA A 949 -27.44 20.28 -16.55
CA ALA A 949 -26.60 20.22 -17.76
C ALA A 949 -26.24 21.61 -18.34
N ARG A 950 -27.25 22.46 -18.60
CA ARG A 950 -27.04 23.81 -19.16
C ARG A 950 -26.19 24.70 -18.25
N ARG A 951 -26.46 24.68 -16.94
CA ARG A 951 -25.70 25.48 -15.96
C ARG A 951 -24.25 25.01 -15.89
N PHE A 952 -24.02 23.70 -15.87
CA PHE A 952 -22.68 23.14 -15.86
C PHE A 952 -21.90 23.54 -17.12
N ILE A 953 -22.46 23.32 -18.31
CA ILE A 953 -21.79 23.70 -19.58
C ILE A 953 -21.54 25.19 -19.65
N ARG A 954 -22.49 26.05 -19.26
CA ARG A 954 -22.27 27.51 -19.22
C ARG A 954 -21.06 27.85 -18.34
N ARG A 955 -20.97 27.30 -17.12
CA ARG A 955 -19.84 27.57 -16.20
C ARG A 955 -18.52 27.03 -16.74
N TYR A 956 -18.53 25.80 -17.26
CA TYR A 956 -17.35 25.15 -17.83
C TYR A 956 -16.83 25.92 -19.05
N ALA A 957 -17.72 26.30 -19.96
CA ALA A 957 -17.38 27.11 -21.14
C ALA A 957 -16.89 28.50 -20.74
N THR A 958 -17.47 29.12 -19.71
CA THR A 958 -17.01 30.42 -19.19
C THR A 958 -15.56 30.32 -18.72
N ASP A 959 -15.23 29.32 -17.89
CA ASP A 959 -13.87 29.18 -17.35
C ASP A 959 -12.86 28.76 -18.44
N LEU A 960 -13.28 27.95 -19.43
CA LEU A 960 -12.43 27.51 -20.54
C LEU A 960 -12.20 28.61 -21.58
N LEU A 961 -13.28 29.10 -22.20
CA LEU A 961 -13.22 30.05 -23.30
C LEU A 961 -12.89 31.47 -22.80
N GLY A 962 -13.32 31.83 -21.59
CA GLY A 962 -12.99 33.11 -20.95
C GLY A 962 -11.50 33.26 -20.63
N VAL A 963 -10.75 32.15 -20.61
CA VAL A 963 -9.28 32.19 -20.55
C VAL A 963 -8.67 32.03 -21.93
N ALA A 964 -9.10 31.02 -22.69
CA ALA A 964 -8.47 30.69 -23.97
C ALA A 964 -8.60 31.80 -25.02
N LEU A 965 -9.78 32.40 -25.19
CA LEU A 965 -10.00 33.41 -26.23
C LEU A 965 -9.27 34.73 -25.92
N PRO A 966 -9.31 35.29 -24.70
CA PRO A 966 -8.52 36.48 -24.39
C PRO A 966 -7.01 36.26 -24.48
N LEU A 967 -6.49 35.08 -24.14
CA LEU A 967 -5.09 34.72 -24.36
C LEU A 967 -4.73 34.72 -25.84
N MET A 968 -5.59 34.15 -26.68
CA MET A 968 -5.39 34.14 -28.13
C MET A 968 -5.45 35.55 -28.72
N TRP A 969 -6.52 36.30 -28.46
CA TRP A 969 -6.77 37.61 -29.05
C TRP A 969 -5.82 38.69 -28.53
N GLY A 970 -5.57 38.71 -27.21
CA GLY A 970 -4.76 39.75 -26.57
C GLY A 970 -3.26 39.49 -26.60
N TYR A 971 -2.83 38.23 -26.54
CA TYR A 971 -1.42 37.87 -26.30
C TYR A 971 -0.85 36.87 -27.30
N GLY A 972 -1.65 36.35 -28.24
CA GLY A 972 -1.17 35.38 -29.23
C GLY A 972 -0.85 34.02 -28.63
N VAL A 973 -1.53 33.63 -27.55
CA VAL A 973 -1.29 32.35 -26.88
C VAL A 973 -2.47 31.42 -27.09
N ALA A 974 -2.26 30.36 -27.88
CA ALA A 974 -3.23 29.30 -28.13
C ALA A 974 -2.89 28.08 -27.27
N LEU A 975 -3.68 27.86 -26.22
CA LEU A 975 -3.54 26.72 -25.31
C LEU A 975 -3.90 25.40 -26.00
N GLU A 976 -3.13 24.34 -25.75
CA GLU A 976 -3.51 22.96 -26.10
C GLU A 976 -4.42 22.38 -25.00
N SER A 977 -5.57 23.02 -24.78
CA SER A 977 -6.50 22.77 -23.68
C SER A 977 -7.41 21.56 -23.91
N HIS A 978 -6.98 20.51 -24.63
CA HIS A 978 -7.79 19.30 -24.79
C HIS A 978 -8.10 18.64 -23.43
N LEU A 979 -9.09 17.74 -23.35
CA LEU A 979 -9.60 17.21 -22.07
C LEU A 979 -8.58 16.54 -21.15
N GLN A 980 -7.43 16.08 -21.65
CA GLN A 980 -6.34 15.54 -20.81
C GLN A 980 -5.46 16.64 -20.16
N ASN A 981 -5.33 17.82 -20.78
CA ASN A 981 -4.53 18.96 -20.31
C ASN A 981 -5.38 19.95 -19.51
N THR A 982 -6.71 19.82 -19.60
CA THR A 982 -7.67 20.52 -18.75
C THR A 982 -8.10 19.60 -17.61
N MET A 983 -7.94 20.06 -16.37
CA MET A 983 -8.47 19.41 -15.18
C MET A 983 -9.64 20.21 -14.64
N VAL A 984 -10.58 19.51 -14.00
CA VAL A 984 -11.76 20.08 -13.37
C VAL A 984 -11.56 20.10 -11.87
N ARG A 985 -11.77 21.27 -11.25
CA ARG A 985 -11.86 21.43 -9.80
C ARG A 985 -13.27 21.09 -9.35
N LEU A 986 -13.37 20.15 -8.42
CA LEU A 986 -14.63 19.73 -7.81
C LEU A 986 -14.55 19.93 -6.30
N TYR A 987 -15.60 20.43 -5.70
CA TYR A 987 -15.79 20.34 -4.25
C TYR A 987 -16.61 19.09 -3.95
N ARG A 988 -16.09 18.21 -3.09
CA ARG A 988 -16.75 16.97 -2.68
C ARG A 988 -17.30 17.12 -1.25
N ASP A 989 -18.57 16.81 -1.08
CA ASP A 989 -19.24 16.71 0.22
C ASP A 989 -20.02 15.39 0.31
N ALA A 990 -20.88 15.27 1.33
CA ALA A 990 -21.69 14.07 1.55
C ALA A 990 -22.74 13.86 0.44
N ASP A 991 -23.18 14.93 -0.23
CA ASP A 991 -24.23 14.93 -1.26
C ASP A 991 -23.66 14.83 -2.68
N GLY A 992 -22.38 14.47 -2.83
CA GLY A 992 -21.70 14.27 -4.11
C GLY A 992 -20.67 15.35 -4.43
N VAL A 993 -20.63 15.78 -5.69
CA VAL A 993 -19.62 16.74 -6.19
C VAL A 993 -20.24 17.94 -6.86
N SER A 994 -19.55 19.08 -6.78
CA SER A 994 -19.94 20.31 -7.47
C SER A 994 -18.74 21.00 -8.11
N TYR A 995 -18.95 21.59 -9.28
CA TYR A 995 -17.93 22.23 -10.11
C TYR A 995 -17.44 23.53 -9.46
N ARG A 996 -16.12 23.76 -9.49
CA ARG A 996 -15.46 24.93 -8.88
C ARG A 996 -14.54 25.71 -9.81
N GLY A 997 -14.16 25.16 -10.95
CA GLY A 997 -13.29 25.82 -11.90
C GLY A 997 -12.38 24.85 -12.63
N LEU A 998 -11.36 25.39 -13.29
CA LEU A 998 -10.40 24.62 -14.06
C LEU A 998 -8.99 24.66 -13.46
N VAL A 999 -8.21 23.64 -13.77
CA VAL A 999 -6.75 23.68 -13.65
C VAL A 999 -6.14 23.32 -15.00
N LEU A 1000 -5.28 24.18 -15.52
CA LEU A 1000 -4.55 23.99 -16.77
C LEU A 1000 -3.18 23.38 -16.48
N ARG A 1001 -2.77 22.41 -17.30
CA ARG A 1001 -1.46 21.76 -17.22
C ARG A 1001 -0.93 21.40 -18.61
N ASP A 1002 0.35 21.07 -18.66
CA ASP A 1002 1.07 20.60 -19.86
C ASP A 1002 1.12 21.64 -20.99
N PHE A 1003 2.16 22.47 -20.95
CA PHE A 1003 2.36 23.58 -21.88
C PHE A 1003 3.28 23.22 -23.05
N SER A 1004 3.58 21.93 -23.25
CA SER A 1004 4.52 21.49 -24.29
C SER A 1004 3.96 21.55 -25.71
N GLY A 1005 2.63 21.47 -25.88
CA GLY A 1005 1.99 21.47 -27.21
C GLY A 1005 1.24 22.76 -27.58
N LEU A 1006 1.27 23.80 -26.74
CA LEU A 1006 0.65 25.09 -27.06
C LEU A 1006 1.32 25.80 -28.25
N ARG A 1007 0.70 26.89 -28.73
CA ARG A 1007 1.28 27.79 -29.73
C ARG A 1007 1.31 29.23 -29.27
N ILE A 1008 2.49 29.83 -29.34
CA ILE A 1008 2.71 31.26 -29.16
C ILE A 1008 2.92 31.88 -30.54
N PHE A 1009 2.01 32.74 -30.97
CA PHE A 1009 2.17 33.57 -32.15
C PHE A 1009 3.07 34.77 -31.81
N GLU A 1010 4.35 34.65 -32.16
CA GLU A 1010 5.40 35.56 -31.71
C GLU A 1010 5.10 37.04 -31.97
N PRO A 1011 4.63 37.46 -33.17
CA PRO A 1011 4.39 38.87 -33.45
C PRO A 1011 3.39 39.52 -32.48
N ARG A 1012 2.38 38.76 -32.05
CA ARG A 1012 1.32 39.27 -31.16
C ARG A 1012 1.78 39.29 -29.71
N LEU A 1013 2.52 38.30 -29.25
CA LEU A 1013 3.07 38.30 -27.89
C LEU A 1013 4.06 39.45 -27.69
N VAL A 1014 4.93 39.69 -28.69
CA VAL A 1014 5.88 40.81 -28.67
C VAL A 1014 5.18 42.16 -28.71
N ALA A 1015 4.14 42.31 -29.54
CA ALA A 1015 3.32 43.54 -29.57
C ALA A 1015 2.62 43.81 -28.23
N ALA A 1016 2.28 42.76 -27.47
CA ALA A 1016 1.72 42.87 -26.12
C ALA A 1016 2.77 43.20 -25.03
N GLY A 1017 4.05 43.37 -25.40
CA GLY A 1017 5.13 43.78 -24.49
C GLY A 1017 5.84 42.64 -23.77
N TYR A 1018 5.71 41.39 -24.25
CA TYR A 1018 6.34 40.21 -23.65
C TYR A 1018 7.43 39.64 -24.55
N SER A 1019 8.46 39.05 -23.93
CA SER A 1019 9.43 38.20 -24.62
C SER A 1019 8.85 36.80 -24.82
N VAL A 1020 9.21 36.14 -25.93
CA VAL A 1020 8.85 34.74 -26.18
C VAL A 1020 9.77 33.84 -25.34
N PRO A 1021 9.26 33.11 -24.32
CA PRO A 1021 10.09 32.31 -23.41
C PRO A 1021 10.32 30.91 -23.96
N THR A 1022 10.77 30.81 -25.21
CA THR A 1022 11.02 29.54 -25.89
C THR A 1022 12.40 29.53 -26.53
N ARG A 1023 12.90 28.33 -26.83
CA ARG A 1023 14.18 28.18 -27.52
C ARG A 1023 14.00 28.46 -29.01
N PRO A 1024 15.06 28.91 -29.73
CA PRO A 1024 14.99 29.05 -31.19
C PRO A 1024 14.55 27.75 -31.87
N GLY A 1025 13.52 27.82 -32.73
CA GLY A 1025 12.97 26.65 -33.43
C GLY A 1025 12.09 25.74 -32.58
N ALA A 1026 11.76 26.12 -31.34
CA ALA A 1026 10.84 25.37 -30.50
C ALA A 1026 9.44 25.34 -31.13
N VAL A 1027 8.86 24.14 -31.20
CA VAL A 1027 7.51 23.90 -31.76
C VAL A 1027 6.41 24.68 -31.02
N THR A 1028 6.67 25.15 -29.80
CA THR A 1028 5.75 25.97 -29.00
C THR A 1028 5.61 27.40 -29.50
N ALA A 1029 6.54 27.91 -30.31
CA ALA A 1029 6.46 29.23 -30.94
C ALA A 1029 6.25 29.09 -32.46
N THR A 1030 5.50 30.03 -33.05
CA THR A 1030 5.18 30.02 -34.47
C THR A 1030 4.98 31.44 -34.99
N ASP A 1031 5.40 31.69 -36.23
CA ASP A 1031 5.05 32.86 -37.03
C ASP A 1031 3.91 32.54 -38.03
N ASN A 1032 3.45 31.29 -38.06
CA ASN A 1032 2.36 30.85 -38.90
C ASN A 1032 1.02 31.14 -38.23
N TYR A 1033 0.39 32.21 -38.68
CA TYR A 1033 -0.91 32.66 -38.18
C TYR A 1033 -2.02 31.61 -38.28
N ARG A 1034 -2.05 30.85 -39.38
CA ARG A 1034 -3.07 29.82 -39.60
C ARG A 1034 -2.88 28.64 -38.65
N GLU A 1035 -1.64 28.19 -38.46
CA GLU A 1035 -1.32 27.13 -37.50
C GLU A 1035 -1.76 27.52 -36.07
N PHE A 1036 -1.46 28.76 -35.66
CA PHE A 1036 -1.86 29.30 -34.36
C PHE A 1036 -3.39 29.24 -34.15
N LEU A 1037 -4.18 29.74 -35.11
CA LEU A 1037 -5.64 29.74 -35.00
C LEU A 1037 -6.22 28.32 -35.05
N ASP A 1038 -5.79 27.51 -36.01
CA ASP A 1038 -6.32 26.15 -36.20
C ASP A 1038 -6.03 25.29 -34.96
N LYS A 1039 -4.83 25.39 -34.36
CA LYS A 1039 -4.53 24.66 -33.11
C LYS A 1039 -5.35 25.16 -31.93
N GLY A 1040 -5.48 26.48 -31.76
CA GLY A 1040 -6.25 27.06 -30.66
C GLY A 1040 -7.73 26.68 -30.71
N TYR A 1041 -8.38 26.84 -31.86
CA TYR A 1041 -9.80 26.54 -32.01
C TYR A 1041 -10.07 25.03 -31.97
N TYR A 1042 -9.24 24.20 -32.60
CA TYR A 1042 -9.36 22.75 -32.50
C TYR A 1042 -9.28 22.27 -31.03
N ALA A 1043 -8.28 22.75 -30.28
CA ALA A 1043 -8.03 22.31 -28.91
C ALA A 1043 -9.21 22.64 -27.97
N ASN A 1044 -9.76 23.85 -28.09
CA ASN A 1044 -10.83 24.34 -27.21
C ASN A 1044 -12.22 23.86 -27.63
N VAL A 1045 -12.51 23.81 -28.94
CA VAL A 1045 -13.85 23.47 -29.45
C VAL A 1045 -14.00 21.95 -29.60
N PHE A 1046 -13.22 21.32 -30.49
CA PHE A 1046 -13.41 19.91 -30.83
C PHE A 1046 -12.76 18.94 -29.83
N ALA A 1047 -11.52 19.22 -29.40
CA ALA A 1047 -10.77 18.34 -28.49
C ALA A 1047 -11.13 18.55 -27.02
N ASN A 1048 -11.94 19.57 -26.69
CA ASN A 1048 -12.43 19.85 -25.36
C ASN A 1048 -13.96 19.97 -25.29
N LEU A 1049 -14.51 21.12 -25.67
CA LEU A 1049 -15.91 21.47 -25.38
C LEU A 1049 -16.92 20.51 -26.00
N SER A 1050 -16.75 20.15 -27.28
CA SER A 1050 -17.59 19.14 -27.95
C SER A 1050 -17.59 17.84 -27.17
N GLY A 1051 -16.41 17.44 -26.73
CA GLY A 1051 -16.24 16.24 -25.95
C GLY A 1051 -16.93 16.27 -24.59
N MET A 1052 -16.93 17.41 -23.91
CA MET A 1052 -17.63 17.60 -22.64
C MET A 1052 -19.15 17.66 -22.86
N ILE A 1053 -19.61 18.36 -23.90
CA ILE A 1053 -21.03 18.42 -24.28
C ILE A 1053 -21.56 17.02 -24.59
N ASP A 1054 -20.86 16.24 -25.42
CA ASP A 1054 -21.26 14.86 -25.72
C ASP A 1054 -21.38 14.02 -24.44
N ALA A 1055 -20.43 14.16 -23.51
CA ALA A 1055 -20.48 13.45 -22.23
C ALA A 1055 -21.64 13.91 -21.33
N VAL A 1056 -21.97 15.21 -21.30
CA VAL A 1056 -23.15 15.73 -20.58
C VAL A 1056 -24.42 15.19 -21.21
N VAL A 1057 -24.52 15.22 -22.53
CA VAL A 1057 -25.67 14.68 -23.28
C VAL A 1057 -25.84 13.21 -22.95
N ASP A 1058 -24.77 12.41 -22.96
CA ASP A 1058 -24.85 10.99 -22.60
C ASP A 1058 -25.30 10.78 -21.15
N ALA A 1059 -24.80 11.60 -20.22
CA ALA A 1059 -25.07 11.48 -18.79
C ALA A 1059 -26.47 12.00 -18.35
N ASP A 1060 -27.09 12.90 -19.12
CA ASP A 1060 -28.37 13.50 -18.78
C ASP A 1060 -29.55 12.56 -19.12
N PRO A 1061 -30.53 12.34 -18.23
CA PRO A 1061 -31.66 11.44 -18.49
C PRO A 1061 -32.70 11.98 -19.50
N CYS A 1062 -32.49 13.16 -20.10
CA CYS A 1062 -33.41 13.78 -21.06
C CYS A 1062 -33.81 12.84 -22.21
N ALA A 1063 -35.08 12.92 -22.61
CA ALA A 1063 -35.66 12.12 -23.70
C ALA A 1063 -35.15 12.52 -25.10
N SER A 1064 -34.86 13.81 -25.33
CA SER A 1064 -34.35 14.32 -26.61
C SER A 1064 -32.88 14.73 -26.47
N LYS A 1065 -31.98 13.81 -26.83
CA LYS A 1065 -30.53 14.03 -26.76
C LYS A 1065 -30.06 15.11 -27.75
N ASP A 1066 -30.68 15.17 -28.93
CA ASP A 1066 -30.33 16.15 -29.97
C ASP A 1066 -30.74 17.57 -29.56
N GLU A 1067 -31.98 17.78 -29.08
CA GLU A 1067 -32.43 19.09 -28.58
C GLU A 1067 -31.60 19.57 -27.38
N LEU A 1068 -31.22 18.66 -26.49
CA LEU A 1068 -30.33 18.99 -25.39
C LEU A 1068 -28.95 19.41 -25.93
N LYS A 1069 -28.38 18.66 -26.87
CA LYS A 1069 -27.08 18.96 -27.46
C LYS A 1069 -27.06 20.33 -28.11
N ASP A 1070 -28.06 20.65 -28.93
CA ASP A 1070 -28.20 21.97 -29.56
C ASP A 1070 -28.30 23.06 -28.49
N GLY A 1071 -29.14 22.85 -27.48
CA GLY A 1071 -29.28 23.75 -26.34
C GLY A 1071 -27.99 23.98 -25.54
N LEU A 1072 -27.10 23.00 -25.45
CA LEU A 1072 -25.80 23.15 -24.79
C LEU A 1072 -24.79 23.93 -25.66
N TRP A 1073 -24.88 23.81 -26.98
CA TRP A 1073 -24.10 24.62 -27.90
C TRP A 1073 -24.57 26.09 -27.92
N GLU A 1074 -25.89 26.34 -27.83
CA GLU A 1074 -26.44 27.69 -27.61
C GLU A 1074 -25.87 28.35 -26.34
N GLU A 1075 -25.76 27.60 -25.24
CA GLU A 1075 -25.15 28.09 -24.00
C GLU A 1075 -23.68 28.45 -24.20
N ALA A 1076 -22.93 27.63 -24.93
CA ALA A 1076 -21.54 27.92 -25.27
C ALA A 1076 -21.40 29.14 -26.19
N ARG A 1077 -22.28 29.28 -27.18
CA ARG A 1077 -22.37 30.46 -28.06
C ARG A 1077 -22.61 31.72 -27.24
N GLY A 1078 -23.58 31.70 -26.33
CA GLY A 1078 -23.88 32.83 -25.45
C GLY A 1078 -22.67 33.24 -24.57
N VAL A 1079 -21.85 32.28 -24.15
CA VAL A 1079 -20.58 32.57 -23.45
C VAL A 1079 -19.59 33.27 -24.38
N VAL A 1080 -19.45 32.83 -25.64
CA VAL A 1080 -18.59 33.51 -26.62
C VAL A 1080 -19.05 34.95 -26.85
N ASP A 1081 -20.37 35.17 -27.00
CA ASP A 1081 -20.94 36.51 -27.16
C ASP A 1081 -20.63 37.42 -25.96
N ALA A 1082 -20.78 36.89 -24.73
CA ALA A 1082 -20.42 37.62 -23.52
C ALA A 1082 -18.92 37.99 -23.49
N ILE A 1083 -18.04 37.06 -23.86
CA ILE A 1083 -16.59 37.31 -23.91
C ILE A 1083 -16.26 38.37 -24.96
N VAL A 1084 -16.92 38.38 -26.12
CA VAL A 1084 -16.71 39.42 -27.15
C VAL A 1084 -17.08 40.80 -26.61
N VAL A 1085 -18.19 40.91 -25.87
CA VAL A 1085 -18.62 42.16 -25.23
C VAL A 1085 -17.61 42.59 -24.16
N ASP A 1086 -17.22 41.68 -23.26
CA ASP A 1086 -16.33 41.98 -22.13
C ASP A 1086 -14.89 42.32 -22.58
N PHE A 1087 -14.40 41.64 -23.63
CA PHE A 1087 -13.07 41.88 -24.18
C PHE A 1087 -13.02 43.19 -24.98
N GLY A 1088 -14.12 43.58 -25.61
CA GLY A 1088 -14.25 44.69 -26.55
C GLY A 1088 -14.04 44.21 -27.99
N ALA A 1089 -15.08 44.22 -28.81
CA ALA A 1089 -15.05 43.71 -30.17
C ALA A 1089 -14.00 44.41 -31.05
N GLU A 1090 -13.78 45.71 -30.83
CA GLU A 1090 -12.77 46.52 -31.49
C GLU A 1090 -11.32 46.18 -31.11
N ARG A 1091 -11.13 45.43 -30.01
CA ARG A 1091 -9.83 44.95 -29.55
C ARG A 1091 -9.49 43.56 -30.07
N ILE A 1092 -10.47 42.86 -30.66
CA ILE A 1092 -10.24 41.55 -31.26
C ILE A 1092 -9.51 41.76 -32.59
N PRO A 1093 -8.37 41.09 -32.82
CA PRO A 1093 -7.64 41.22 -34.08
C PRO A 1093 -8.49 40.86 -35.31
N ASP A 1094 -8.31 41.61 -36.39
CA ASP A 1094 -9.04 41.43 -37.64
C ASP A 1094 -9.01 39.97 -38.13
N GLY A 1095 -10.19 39.41 -38.39
CA GLY A 1095 -10.36 38.05 -38.91
C GLY A 1095 -10.39 36.93 -37.86
N ASP A 1096 -9.98 37.15 -36.60
CA ASP A 1096 -10.00 36.09 -35.57
C ASP A 1096 -11.42 35.66 -35.22
N LEU A 1097 -12.30 36.64 -34.96
CA LEU A 1097 -13.71 36.36 -34.67
C LEU A 1097 -14.41 35.77 -35.89
N GLU A 1098 -14.15 36.30 -37.10
CA GLU A 1098 -14.71 35.75 -38.34
C GLU A 1098 -14.31 34.29 -38.55
N ARG A 1099 -13.06 33.93 -38.25
CA ARG A 1099 -12.57 32.55 -38.35
C ARG A 1099 -13.22 31.64 -37.31
N LEU A 1100 -13.36 32.09 -36.05
CA LEU A 1100 -14.09 31.35 -35.02
C LEU A 1100 -15.57 31.14 -35.40
N MET A 1101 -16.16 32.07 -36.14
CA MET A 1101 -17.56 32.05 -36.59
C MET A 1101 -17.76 31.46 -37.99
N ALA A 1102 -16.71 30.94 -38.61
CA ALA A 1102 -16.79 30.38 -39.95
C ALA A 1102 -17.77 29.17 -39.98
N PRO A 1103 -18.42 28.88 -41.14
CA PRO A 1103 -19.31 27.73 -41.28
C PRO A 1103 -18.66 26.38 -40.95
N TYR A 1104 -17.35 26.28 -41.17
CA TYR A 1104 -16.55 25.10 -40.94
C TYR A 1104 -15.29 25.48 -40.16
N LEU A 1105 -14.88 24.59 -39.26
CA LEU A 1105 -13.62 24.65 -38.54
C LEU A 1105 -12.77 23.42 -38.88
N HIS A 1106 -11.45 23.58 -38.81
CA HIS A 1106 -10.52 22.48 -39.08
C HIS A 1106 -10.46 21.51 -37.90
N GLN A 1107 -10.74 20.23 -38.16
CA GLN A 1107 -10.53 19.12 -37.23
C GLN A 1107 -9.37 18.25 -37.71
N LYS A 1108 -8.54 17.75 -36.80
CA LYS A 1108 -7.47 16.80 -37.15
C LYS A 1108 -8.01 15.51 -37.79
N ALA A 1109 -7.41 15.11 -38.90
CA ALA A 1109 -7.76 13.93 -39.70
C ALA A 1109 -6.88 12.72 -39.29
N PHE A 1110 -7.22 12.09 -38.17
CA PHE A 1110 -6.41 11.02 -37.56
C PHE A 1110 -6.29 9.76 -38.42
N ALA A 1111 -7.33 9.35 -39.16
CA ALA A 1111 -7.23 8.16 -40.02
C ALA A 1111 -6.29 8.43 -41.21
N THR A 1112 -6.36 9.62 -41.79
CA THR A 1112 -5.49 10.10 -42.85
C THR A 1112 -4.05 10.17 -42.39
N MET A 1113 -3.81 10.77 -41.21
CA MET A 1113 -2.47 10.82 -40.59
C MET A 1113 -1.91 9.42 -40.31
N ALA A 1114 -2.76 8.47 -39.90
CA ALA A 1114 -2.36 7.10 -39.65
C ALA A 1114 -1.97 6.36 -40.95
N MET A 1115 -2.65 6.64 -42.08
CA MET A 1115 -2.33 6.07 -43.39
C MET A 1115 -1.15 6.75 -44.09
N LYS A 1116 -0.84 8.01 -43.75
CA LYS A 1116 0.25 8.81 -44.31
C LYS A 1116 1.14 9.38 -43.20
N PRO A 1117 1.89 8.53 -42.48
CA PRO A 1117 2.63 8.95 -41.29
C PRO A 1117 3.73 9.99 -41.54
N GLU A 1118 4.17 10.18 -42.79
CA GLU A 1118 5.20 11.16 -43.15
C GLU A 1118 4.66 12.58 -43.43
N GLY A 1119 3.33 12.78 -43.45
CA GLY A 1119 2.68 13.98 -43.98
C GLY A 1119 2.43 15.16 -43.02
N GLY A 1120 2.87 15.10 -41.76
CA GLY A 1120 2.56 16.12 -40.75
C GLY A 1120 1.10 16.10 -40.26
N ASP A 1121 0.67 17.16 -39.55
CA ASP A 1121 -0.73 17.31 -39.10
C ASP A 1121 -1.65 17.53 -40.34
N ALA A 1122 -2.64 16.66 -40.53
CA ALA A 1122 -3.67 16.80 -41.57
C ALA A 1122 -5.01 17.20 -40.95
N TYR A 1123 -5.82 17.93 -41.71
CA TYR A 1123 -7.11 18.46 -41.25
C TYR A 1123 -8.24 18.19 -42.23
N VAL A 1124 -9.46 18.12 -41.71
CA VAL A 1124 -10.72 18.04 -42.46
C VAL A 1124 -11.67 19.14 -41.98
N ASP A 1125 -12.47 19.69 -42.90
CA ASP A 1125 -13.49 20.68 -42.59
C ASP A 1125 -14.69 20.00 -41.90
N VAL A 1126 -15.00 20.45 -40.69
CA VAL A 1126 -16.15 19.98 -39.90
C VAL A 1126 -17.07 21.17 -39.62
N ALA A 1127 -18.38 20.94 -39.67
CA ALA A 1127 -19.37 21.97 -39.39
C ALA A 1127 -19.11 22.60 -38.01
N ASN A 1128 -19.13 23.92 -37.94
CA ASN A 1128 -18.83 24.66 -36.72
C ASN A 1128 -20.05 24.68 -35.78
N PRO A 1129 -20.00 24.01 -34.62
CA PRO A 1129 -21.13 23.94 -33.72
C PRO A 1129 -21.41 25.25 -32.96
N LEU A 1130 -20.47 26.21 -32.96
CA LEU A 1130 -20.68 27.54 -32.35
C LEU A 1130 -21.47 28.50 -33.26
N ARG A 1131 -21.79 28.09 -34.48
CA ARG A 1131 -22.54 28.88 -35.45
C ARG A 1131 -24.02 28.51 -35.53
N ALA A 1132 -24.35 27.25 -35.21
CA ALA A 1132 -25.71 26.74 -35.17
C ALA A 1132 -26.44 27.38 -33.99
#